data_AF-A0A929SDU6-F1
#
_entry.id   AF-A0A929SDU6-F1
#
_cell.length_a   1.000
_cell.length_b   1.000
_cell.length_c   1.000
_cell.angle_alpha   90.00
_cell.angle_beta   90.00
_cell.angle_gamma   90.00
#
_symmetry.space_group_name_H-M   'P 1'
#
loop_
_entity.id
_entity.type
_entity.pdbx_description
1 polymer ?
#
loop_
_entity_poly.entity_id
_entity_poly.type
_entity_poly.pdbx_seq_one_letter_code
_entity_poly.pdbx_strand_id
1 'polypeptide(L)'
;MHLFKRLLLTKFPNSTIHNTMNPASMFVGFISPKEFFSVINRKHVENHKLNLFDVNIDPIEFKLGLGNQNLGENEQELDNYFAYCVAANLNGYTFYSPANLANAMTMLAAVYFKEALEDMPEHFFVQALFSTYLLSFSMIARIKVFPKGKESEQFNWFVELFFDFYKMTFKHLDTKISKDEFETVKKGLLNQTAFFFLLYHFYKKLNDLLYQNNDNDHLDWLFGKDSKDKLIGAFRSNYHTTQSIPTFSPLEQSVMVNVWPSDILIKYLLGTSDPFIAVDTIINKIFPKTETDPLVQSFLKSGEKLNELFDYLLENKKYKYGFFSGIQNYVIKLFRAEGKEDILEDMDEMLSAIDNGEDINPLDMPERVKRESKVMERLLNFYVMMTGGMSTARGDSFYLRFNKPQLLNYCGEEHFVDMVDSPTKISVLTNSNFFYHKTRYYYEFINNQLRNDWKNKTLPVGAMPEDTSSNISVLNLHMQGAIAAFFQDLNPKEIRLTIKNPQILTLFREKYGSKISERVKKDKKSFIQDFYGPITEILGGRKSEFFNFLDKEVIDETDHLLLKECLYKLDFWMNRELLNRVKYKYGKYYGKSLSLGFFGQLRELLFGLLVLNHSIKKQTNSKLGGEIENFLKQVFVGDLLGIGASGNKAMFTALSEVEEEFKDFLNLWIGLDDNEEFLQFISKNMIKYLKKEFKHEPPYIGSDDLIRLRGLLKNLTYYNRRFIIPE
;
A
#
# COMPACT_ATOMS: atom_id res chain seq x y z
N MET A 1 -1.28 33.02 -4.25
CA MET A 1 -0.20 32.17 -3.70
C MET A 1 0.24 32.49 -2.25
N HIS A 2 0.14 33.73 -1.74
CA HIS A 2 0.20 33.97 -0.27
C HIS A 2 -0.87 33.20 0.51
N LEU A 3 -2.01 32.91 -0.15
CA LEU A 3 -3.04 31.99 0.29
C LEU A 3 -2.51 30.57 0.55
N PHE A 4 -1.52 30.09 -0.23
CA PHE A 4 -0.96 28.73 -0.12
C PHE A 4 -0.01 28.59 1.07
N LYS A 5 0.82 29.63 1.31
CA LYS A 5 1.68 29.76 2.51
C LYS A 5 0.83 29.98 3.77
N ARG A 6 -0.25 30.78 3.70
CA ARG A 6 -1.26 30.89 4.77
C ARG A 6 -2.01 29.58 4.98
N LEU A 7 -2.44 28.86 3.94
CA LEU A 7 -3.16 27.57 4.06
C LEU A 7 -2.30 26.47 4.67
N LEU A 8 -1.03 26.35 4.28
CA LEU A 8 -0.07 25.42 4.89
C LEU A 8 0.24 25.79 6.36
N LEU A 9 0.44 27.07 6.68
CA LEU A 9 0.78 27.52 8.04
C LEU A 9 -0.42 27.68 8.98
N THR A 10 -1.65 27.83 8.46
CA THR A 10 -2.90 27.93 9.27
C THR A 10 -3.70 26.64 9.33
N LYS A 11 -3.49 25.65 8.44
CA LYS A 11 -4.06 24.30 8.61
C LYS A 11 -3.21 23.37 9.49
N PHE A 12 -1.92 23.66 9.66
CA PHE A 12 -1.02 22.90 10.54
C PHE A 12 -0.47 23.67 11.77
N PRO A 13 -1.22 24.54 12.48
CA PRO A 13 -0.97 24.76 13.89
C PRO A 13 -0.94 23.41 14.63
N ASN A 14 0.00 23.25 15.56
CA ASN A 14 -0.01 22.13 16.51
C ASN A 14 -1.36 21.99 17.25
N SER A 15 -2.22 23.02 17.21
CA SER A 15 -3.58 23.06 17.77
C SER A 15 -4.72 22.71 16.80
N THR A 16 -4.54 22.71 15.47
CA THR A 16 -5.62 22.43 14.48
C THR A 16 -5.59 21.03 13.90
N ILE A 17 -4.68 20.16 14.37
CA ILE A 17 -4.81 18.70 14.17
C ILE A 17 -6.13 18.18 14.79
N HIS A 18 -6.79 18.99 15.63
CA HIS A 18 -8.12 18.76 16.17
C HIS A 18 -9.29 19.36 15.35
N ASN A 19 -9.03 20.08 14.25
CA ASN A 19 -10.08 20.70 13.45
C ASN A 19 -10.57 19.80 12.30
N THR A 20 -11.90 19.73 12.23
CA THR A 20 -12.79 19.07 11.27
C THR A 20 -12.69 19.62 9.84
N MET A 21 -11.50 19.63 9.23
CA MET A 21 -11.40 19.83 7.78
C MET A 21 -11.38 18.49 7.05
N ASN A 22 -12.21 18.38 6.01
CA ASN A 22 -12.35 17.22 5.14
C ASN A 22 -10.97 16.79 4.57
N PRO A 23 -10.51 15.54 4.77
CA PRO A 23 -9.27 15.00 4.20
C PRO A 23 -9.20 15.10 2.67
N ALA A 24 -10.27 14.78 1.94
CA ALA A 24 -10.33 14.91 0.49
C ALA A 24 -10.24 16.39 0.07
N SER A 25 -10.96 17.30 0.73
CA SER A 25 -10.86 18.75 0.47
C SER A 25 -9.48 19.34 0.79
N MET A 26 -8.66 18.68 1.60
CA MET A 26 -7.25 19.08 1.72
C MET A 26 -6.53 18.84 0.39
N PHE A 27 -6.66 17.66 -0.22
CA PHE A 27 -5.90 17.31 -1.43
C PHE A 27 -6.30 18.10 -2.68
N VAL A 28 -7.59 18.41 -2.86
CA VAL A 28 -8.11 19.16 -4.04
C VAL A 28 -7.41 20.52 -4.21
N GLY A 29 -7.00 21.17 -3.12
CA GLY A 29 -6.32 22.47 -3.16
C GLY A 29 -4.79 22.43 -3.18
N PHE A 30 -4.16 21.26 -2.97
CA PHE A 30 -2.71 21.15 -2.74
C PHE A 30 -1.94 20.48 -3.87
N ILE A 31 -2.58 19.66 -4.70
CA ILE A 31 -1.89 18.87 -5.70
C ILE A 31 -2.72 18.86 -6.98
N SER A 32 -2.12 19.31 -8.08
CA SER A 32 -2.67 19.13 -9.41
C SER A 32 -2.90 17.63 -9.63
N PRO A 33 -4.15 17.19 -9.88
CA PRO A 33 -4.42 15.77 -10.06
C PRO A 33 -3.54 15.24 -11.19
N LYS A 34 -3.39 15.96 -12.30
CA LYS A 34 -2.49 15.62 -13.42
C LYS A 34 -1.08 15.19 -13.00
N GLU A 35 -0.42 15.95 -12.12
CA GLU A 35 0.95 15.65 -11.67
C GLU A 35 0.94 14.49 -10.67
N PHE A 36 -0.06 14.47 -9.80
CA PHE A 36 -0.30 13.37 -8.86
C PHE A 36 -0.51 12.02 -9.56
N PHE A 37 -1.31 12.01 -10.63
CA PHE A 37 -1.51 10.90 -11.56
C PHE A 37 -0.20 10.42 -12.10
N SER A 38 0.55 11.31 -12.73
CA SER A 38 1.83 10.95 -13.36
C SER A 38 2.77 10.32 -12.34
N VAL A 39 2.85 10.84 -11.12
CA VAL A 39 3.83 10.46 -10.11
C VAL A 39 3.46 9.16 -9.38
N ILE A 40 2.20 9.02 -8.91
CA ILE A 40 1.71 7.78 -8.31
C ILE A 40 1.66 6.67 -9.35
N ASN A 41 1.15 6.96 -10.55
CA ASN A 41 1.17 5.99 -11.64
C ASN A 41 2.63 5.60 -11.88
N ARG A 42 3.60 6.51 -12.08
CA ARG A 42 5.03 6.15 -12.26
C ARG A 42 5.54 5.13 -11.25
N LYS A 43 5.41 5.35 -9.93
CA LYS A 43 5.91 4.37 -8.92
C LYS A 43 5.25 2.99 -9.07
N HIS A 44 3.94 2.93 -9.25
CA HIS A 44 3.21 1.67 -9.34
C HIS A 44 3.40 0.95 -10.69
N VAL A 45 3.45 1.76 -11.75
CA VAL A 45 3.67 1.41 -13.14
C VAL A 45 5.12 1.02 -13.40
N GLU A 46 6.07 1.40 -12.55
CA GLU A 46 7.48 1.03 -12.67
C GLU A 46 7.86 -0.19 -11.83
N ASN A 47 7.03 -0.52 -10.85
CA ASN A 47 7.22 -1.66 -9.96
C ASN A 47 6.66 -2.98 -10.50
N HIS A 48 5.91 -2.98 -11.62
CA HIS A 48 5.40 -4.20 -12.27
C HIS A 48 6.51 -5.13 -12.80
N LYS A 49 7.75 -4.62 -12.93
CA LYS A 49 8.89 -5.38 -13.46
C LYS A 49 9.20 -6.62 -12.65
N LEU A 50 8.80 -6.64 -11.38
CA LEU A 50 8.84 -7.82 -10.56
C LEU A 50 7.49 -8.11 -9.92
N ASN A 51 6.98 -9.30 -10.23
CA ASN A 51 5.95 -10.01 -9.48
C ASN A 51 6.26 -10.15 -7.95
N LEU A 52 7.40 -9.60 -7.46
CA LEU A 52 7.90 -9.61 -6.09
C LEU A 52 7.24 -8.56 -5.17
N PHE A 53 6.85 -7.39 -5.68
CA PHE A 53 6.57 -6.23 -4.82
C PHE A 53 5.09 -5.90 -4.63
N ASP A 54 4.22 -6.59 -5.36
CA ASP A 54 2.79 -6.49 -5.19
C ASP A 54 2.16 -7.69 -5.91
N VAL A 55 1.84 -8.79 -5.22
CA VAL A 55 0.74 -9.67 -5.67
C VAL A 55 -0.59 -9.14 -5.12
N ASN A 56 -0.49 -8.15 -4.24
CA ASN A 56 -1.55 -7.33 -3.69
C ASN A 56 -1.78 -6.06 -4.53
N ILE A 57 -1.55 -6.15 -5.84
CA ILE A 57 -1.60 -5.02 -6.78
C ILE A 57 -2.93 -4.26 -6.68
N ASP A 58 -2.95 -3.12 -6.00
CA ASP A 58 -4.08 -2.18 -5.92
C ASP A 58 -3.98 -0.77 -6.54
N PRO A 59 -2.95 -0.39 -7.30
CA PRO A 59 -2.90 0.98 -7.82
C PRO A 59 -3.71 1.32 -9.09
N ILE A 60 -4.28 0.35 -9.82
CA ILE A 60 -5.05 0.56 -11.07
C ILE A 60 -6.55 0.55 -10.83
N GLU A 61 -6.97 -0.06 -9.72
CA GLU A 61 -8.32 0.04 -9.14
C GLU A 61 -8.72 1.51 -8.88
N PHE A 62 -7.75 2.44 -8.92
CA PHE A 62 -7.84 3.81 -8.50
C PHE A 62 -8.56 4.76 -9.49
N LYS A 63 -8.61 4.49 -10.81
CA LYS A 63 -8.59 5.63 -11.77
C LYS A 63 -9.33 5.56 -13.13
N LEU A 64 -10.49 4.90 -13.33
CA LEU A 64 -11.09 4.90 -14.70
C LEU A 64 -12.62 4.86 -14.84
N GLY A 65 -13.38 4.60 -13.79
CA GLY A 65 -14.84 4.44 -13.92
C GLY A 65 -15.21 3.13 -14.63
N LEU A 66 -16.50 2.97 -14.98
CA LEU A 66 -17.02 1.77 -15.65
C LEU A 66 -17.42 2.04 -17.10
N GLY A 67 -17.22 1.04 -17.97
CA GLY A 67 -17.44 1.11 -19.41
C GLY A 67 -16.46 2.05 -20.13
N ASN A 68 -16.82 2.45 -21.35
CA ASN A 68 -16.10 3.46 -22.15
C ASN A 68 -16.60 4.89 -21.88
N GLN A 69 -17.30 5.12 -20.78
CA GLN A 69 -17.90 6.43 -20.50
C GLN A 69 -16.88 7.30 -19.76
N ASN A 70 -16.66 8.52 -20.25
CA ASN A 70 -15.90 9.52 -19.50
C ASN A 70 -16.55 9.70 -18.11
N LEU A 71 -15.76 9.51 -17.05
CA LEU A 71 -16.11 9.87 -15.67
C LEU A 71 -16.32 11.38 -15.61
N GLY A 72 -17.54 11.84 -15.89
CA GLY A 72 -17.89 13.26 -15.87
C GLY A 72 -17.36 14.04 -17.08
N GLU A 73 -18.14 15.03 -17.52
CA GLU A 73 -17.72 16.01 -18.53
C GLU A 73 -16.97 17.20 -17.87
N ASN A 74 -16.79 17.19 -16.54
CA ASN A 74 -16.23 18.26 -15.72
C ASN A 74 -14.97 17.82 -14.96
N GLU A 75 -13.87 18.56 -15.12
CA GLU A 75 -12.59 18.33 -14.42
C GLU A 75 -12.74 18.32 -12.89
N GLN A 76 -13.67 19.11 -12.33
CA GLN A 76 -13.88 19.17 -10.88
C GLN A 76 -14.43 17.86 -10.28
N GLU A 77 -15.28 17.13 -11.01
CA GLU A 77 -15.83 15.84 -10.55
C GLU A 77 -14.74 14.76 -10.50
N LEU A 78 -13.84 14.80 -11.47
CA LEU A 78 -12.65 13.95 -11.51
C LEU A 78 -11.75 14.26 -10.31
N ASP A 79 -11.44 15.52 -10.07
CA ASP A 79 -10.59 15.96 -8.96
C ASP A 79 -11.13 15.51 -7.59
N ASN A 80 -12.44 15.65 -7.38
CA ASN A 80 -13.11 15.17 -6.17
C ASN A 80 -13.05 13.64 -6.04
N TYR A 81 -13.30 12.91 -7.13
CA TYR A 81 -13.20 11.45 -7.12
C TYR A 81 -11.80 10.98 -6.74
N PHE A 82 -10.77 11.66 -7.21
CA PHE A 82 -9.40 11.30 -6.87
C PHE A 82 -9.01 11.66 -5.45
N ALA A 83 -9.39 12.83 -4.96
CA ALA A 83 -9.14 13.22 -3.58
C ALA A 83 -9.78 12.24 -2.58
N TYR A 84 -10.97 11.75 -2.89
CA TYR A 84 -11.65 10.72 -2.10
C TYR A 84 -10.85 9.42 -2.08
N CYS A 85 -10.41 8.93 -3.23
CA CYS A 85 -9.62 7.70 -3.28
C CYS A 85 -8.26 7.86 -2.55
N VAL A 86 -7.61 9.02 -2.61
CA VAL A 86 -6.38 9.31 -1.82
C VAL A 86 -6.66 9.20 -0.33
N ALA A 87 -7.73 9.84 0.13
CA ALA A 87 -8.14 9.80 1.53
C ALA A 87 -8.47 8.36 1.98
N ALA A 88 -9.07 7.55 1.10
CA ALA A 88 -9.33 6.13 1.36
C ALA A 88 -8.03 5.36 1.65
N ASN A 89 -6.99 5.56 0.84
CA ASN A 89 -5.69 4.90 1.01
C ASN A 89 -4.97 5.32 2.30
N LEU A 90 -5.10 6.58 2.70
CA LEU A 90 -4.52 7.07 3.96
C LEU A 90 -5.23 6.52 5.20
N ASN A 91 -6.44 5.98 5.08
CA ASN A 91 -7.16 5.35 6.20
C ASN A 91 -6.74 3.89 6.44
N GLY A 92 -5.73 3.40 5.72
CA GLY A 92 -5.24 2.02 5.77
C GLY A 92 -4.40 1.67 7.02
N TYR A 93 -3.83 0.47 6.97
CA TYR A 93 -2.86 -0.04 7.95
C TYR A 93 -1.43 0.27 7.55
N THR A 94 -0.50 0.09 8.48
CA THR A 94 0.93 0.11 8.17
C THR A 94 1.26 -0.97 7.12
N PHE A 95 2.00 -0.57 6.07
CA PHE A 95 2.40 -1.44 4.97
C PHE A 95 3.91 -1.70 4.99
N TYR A 96 4.27 -2.92 5.35
CA TYR A 96 5.61 -3.49 5.41
C TYR A 96 6.12 -3.92 4.04
N SER A 97 5.62 -3.29 2.96
CA SER A 97 6.17 -3.53 1.64
C SER A 97 7.69 -3.29 1.68
N PRO A 98 8.49 -4.15 1.04
CA PRO A 98 9.92 -3.96 1.11
C PRO A 98 10.40 -2.65 0.48
N ALA A 99 9.64 -2.09 -0.46
CA ALA A 99 9.91 -0.76 -1.01
C ALA A 99 9.76 0.34 0.05
N ASN A 100 8.76 0.27 0.93
CA ASN A 100 8.60 1.23 2.04
C ASN A 100 9.73 1.07 3.06
N LEU A 101 10.04 -0.18 3.43
CA LEU A 101 11.14 -0.47 4.33
C LEU A 101 12.48 0.01 3.76
N ALA A 102 12.74 -0.21 2.47
CA ALA A 102 13.93 0.30 1.79
C ALA A 102 13.99 1.83 1.81
N ASN A 103 12.88 2.52 1.55
CA ASN A 103 12.83 3.99 1.61
C ASN A 103 13.09 4.51 3.03
N ALA A 104 12.43 3.94 4.04
CA ALA A 104 12.59 4.33 5.43
C ALA A 104 14.00 4.03 5.96
N MET A 105 14.55 2.85 5.63
CA MET A 105 15.93 2.47 5.95
C MET A 105 16.94 3.40 5.28
N THR A 106 16.69 3.82 4.05
CA THR A 106 17.56 4.78 3.35
C THR A 106 17.50 6.17 3.97
N MET A 107 16.33 6.62 4.42
CA MET A 107 16.20 7.86 5.19
C MET A 107 16.94 7.76 6.53
N LEU A 108 16.84 6.63 7.24
CA LEU A 108 17.62 6.41 8.45
C LEU A 108 19.13 6.42 8.15
N ALA A 109 19.56 5.76 7.06
CA ALA A 109 20.94 5.79 6.60
C ALA A 109 21.45 7.20 6.33
N ALA A 110 20.61 8.09 5.80
CA ALA A 110 20.96 9.49 5.59
C ALA A 110 21.36 10.21 6.89
N VAL A 111 20.71 9.89 8.00
CA VAL A 111 21.03 10.45 9.32
C VAL A 111 22.43 10.02 9.82
N TYR A 112 22.82 8.77 9.59
CA TYR A 112 24.11 8.23 10.05
C TYR A 112 25.26 8.47 9.05
N PHE A 113 24.99 8.38 7.75
CA PHE A 113 25.99 8.57 6.71
C PHE A 113 26.35 10.04 6.50
N LYS A 114 25.48 10.99 6.89
CA LYS A 114 25.82 12.42 6.86
C LYS A 114 27.08 12.69 7.68
N GLU A 115 27.16 12.21 8.92
CA GLU A 115 28.34 12.39 9.78
C GLU A 115 29.61 11.80 9.19
N ALA A 116 29.49 10.78 8.35
CA ALA A 116 30.65 10.16 7.71
C ALA A 116 31.12 10.91 6.45
N LEU A 117 30.23 11.67 5.79
CA LEU A 117 30.43 12.14 4.41
C LEU A 117 30.13 13.63 4.20
N GLU A 118 29.75 14.39 5.22
CA GLU A 118 29.39 15.82 5.07
C GLU A 118 30.56 16.69 4.61
N ASP A 119 31.79 16.31 4.95
CA ASP A 119 33.02 16.99 4.48
C ASP A 119 33.46 16.54 3.07
N MET A 120 32.70 15.67 2.41
CA MET A 120 33.02 15.11 1.10
C MET A 120 32.05 15.62 0.03
N PRO A 121 32.38 15.49 -1.28
CA PRO A 121 31.45 15.82 -2.34
C PRO A 121 30.09 15.12 -2.17
N GLU A 122 29.01 15.89 -2.29
CA GLU A 122 27.62 15.45 -2.02
C GLU A 122 27.23 14.15 -2.76
N HIS A 123 27.77 13.96 -3.95
CA HIS A 123 27.50 12.77 -4.75
C HIS A 123 28.03 11.47 -4.10
N PHE A 124 29.06 11.49 -3.23
CA PHE A 124 29.43 10.29 -2.49
C PHE A 124 28.34 9.89 -1.48
N PHE A 125 27.75 10.88 -0.82
CA PHE A 125 26.63 10.68 0.10
C PHE A 125 25.38 10.17 -0.64
N VAL A 126 24.99 10.82 -1.73
CA VAL A 126 23.81 10.42 -2.53
C VAL A 126 23.95 8.98 -3.06
N GLN A 127 25.14 8.58 -3.50
CA GLN A 127 25.40 7.24 -4.03
C GLN A 127 25.31 6.19 -2.92
N ALA A 128 25.67 6.53 -1.68
CA ALA A 128 25.56 5.62 -0.54
C ALA A 128 24.08 5.36 -0.18
N LEU A 129 23.25 6.39 -0.30
CA LEU A 129 21.80 6.27 -0.15
C LEU A 129 21.17 5.43 -1.27
N PHE A 130 21.55 5.67 -2.53
CA PHE A 130 21.06 4.85 -3.64
C PHE A 130 21.50 3.40 -3.53
N SER A 131 22.71 3.15 -3.04
CA SER A 131 23.20 1.79 -2.77
C SER A 131 22.37 1.11 -1.70
N THR A 132 22.05 1.82 -0.61
CA THR A 132 21.17 1.32 0.46
C THR A 132 19.77 0.99 -0.06
N TYR A 133 19.21 1.86 -0.91
CA TYR A 133 17.89 1.65 -1.47
C TYR A 133 17.85 0.48 -2.48
N LEU A 134 18.69 0.52 -3.52
CA LEU A 134 18.63 -0.41 -4.65
C LEU A 134 19.08 -1.82 -4.28
N LEU A 135 20.05 -1.97 -3.37
CA LEU A 135 20.50 -3.28 -2.92
C LEU A 135 19.36 -4.07 -2.27
N SER A 136 18.41 -3.40 -1.62
CA SER A 136 17.22 -4.04 -1.02
C SER A 136 16.47 -4.90 -2.05
N PHE A 137 16.27 -4.39 -3.26
CA PHE A 137 15.55 -5.08 -4.32
C PHE A 137 16.34 -6.30 -4.84
N SER A 138 17.66 -6.18 -5.00
CA SER A 138 18.52 -7.29 -5.39
C SER A 138 18.54 -8.41 -4.34
N MET A 139 18.49 -8.06 -3.05
CA MET A 139 18.45 -9.04 -1.96
C MET A 139 17.11 -9.76 -1.87
N ILE A 140 16.00 -9.06 -2.07
CA ILE A 140 14.64 -9.65 -2.07
C ILE A 140 14.42 -10.54 -3.28
N ALA A 141 14.92 -10.11 -4.45
CA ALA A 141 14.97 -10.92 -5.66
C ALA A 141 15.92 -12.11 -5.54
N ARG A 142 16.72 -12.17 -4.47
CA ARG A 142 17.73 -13.19 -4.22
C ARG A 142 18.72 -13.32 -5.37
N ILE A 143 19.05 -12.22 -6.07
CA ILE A 143 20.14 -12.22 -7.06
C ILE A 143 21.45 -12.65 -6.39
N LYS A 144 21.62 -12.23 -5.14
CA LYS A 144 22.63 -12.73 -4.21
C LYS A 144 21.95 -13.38 -3.01
N VAL A 145 22.57 -14.42 -2.47
CA VAL A 145 22.09 -15.20 -1.33
C VAL A 145 23.20 -15.27 -0.30
N PHE A 146 22.86 -14.99 0.96
CA PHE A 146 23.83 -15.08 2.04
C PHE A 146 24.46 -16.48 2.10
N PRO A 147 25.80 -16.58 2.20
CA PRO A 147 26.47 -17.88 2.28
C PRO A 147 26.08 -18.61 3.57
N LYS A 148 26.05 -19.94 3.51
CA LYS A 148 25.98 -20.76 4.72
C LYS A 148 27.30 -20.62 5.47
N GLY A 149 27.25 -20.40 6.78
CA GLY A 149 28.48 -20.21 7.56
C GLY A 149 28.22 -19.49 8.88
N LYS A 150 29.30 -19.06 9.51
CA LYS A 150 29.24 -18.28 10.76
C LYS A 150 28.76 -16.86 10.48
N GLU A 151 28.12 -16.22 11.46
CA GLU A 151 27.63 -14.84 11.31
C GLU A 151 28.75 -13.85 10.95
N SER A 152 29.97 -14.04 11.48
CA SER A 152 31.13 -13.22 11.13
C SER A 152 31.51 -13.30 9.66
N GLU A 153 31.42 -14.49 9.05
CA GLU A 153 31.72 -14.70 7.63
C GLU A 153 30.61 -14.08 6.78
N GLN A 154 29.35 -14.24 7.18
CA GLN A 154 28.20 -13.63 6.52
C GLN A 154 28.25 -12.09 6.59
N PHE A 155 28.70 -11.52 7.71
CA PHE A 155 28.86 -10.08 7.87
C PHE A 155 29.96 -9.53 6.96
N ASN A 156 31.14 -10.17 6.93
CA ASN A 156 32.22 -9.78 6.04
C ASN A 156 31.80 -9.86 4.57
N TRP A 157 31.11 -10.95 4.21
CA TRP A 157 30.51 -11.11 2.89
C TRP A 157 29.55 -9.97 2.54
N PHE A 158 28.68 -9.58 3.48
CA PHE A 158 27.77 -8.45 3.30
C PHE A 158 28.52 -7.13 3.10
N VAL A 159 29.56 -6.87 3.89
CA VAL A 159 30.37 -5.65 3.75
C VAL A 159 31.01 -5.60 2.36
N GLU A 160 31.60 -6.70 1.89
CA GLU A 160 32.16 -6.79 0.54
C GLU A 160 31.09 -6.54 -0.53
N LEU A 161 29.92 -7.18 -0.39
CA LEU A 161 28.78 -7.01 -1.29
C LEU A 161 28.30 -5.56 -1.37
N PHE A 162 28.10 -4.90 -0.22
CA PHE A 162 27.62 -3.53 -0.16
C PHE A 162 28.58 -2.58 -0.88
N PHE A 163 29.88 -2.75 -0.66
CA PHE A 163 30.90 -1.89 -1.24
C PHE A 163 31.20 -2.19 -2.71
N ASP A 164 31.05 -3.44 -3.16
CA ASP A 164 31.04 -3.77 -4.59
C ASP A 164 29.84 -3.11 -5.30
N PHE A 165 28.66 -3.19 -4.70
CA PHE A 165 27.45 -2.54 -5.19
C PHE A 165 27.60 -1.02 -5.20
N TYR A 166 28.18 -0.42 -4.16
CA TYR A 166 28.44 1.02 -4.10
C TYR A 166 29.29 1.48 -5.29
N LYS A 167 30.39 0.78 -5.63
CA LYS A 167 31.20 1.08 -6.82
C LYS A 167 30.39 1.00 -8.11
N MET A 168 29.49 0.02 -8.21
CA MET A 168 28.64 -0.16 -9.39
C MET A 168 27.69 1.03 -9.59
N THR A 169 27.16 1.65 -8.53
CA THR A 169 26.25 2.81 -8.66
C THR A 169 26.91 4.02 -9.35
N PHE A 170 28.22 4.22 -9.19
CA PHE A 170 28.97 5.28 -9.89
C PHE A 170 29.01 5.06 -11.40
N LYS A 171 29.22 3.81 -11.83
CA LYS A 171 29.26 3.44 -13.25
C LYS A 171 27.94 3.74 -13.97
N HIS A 172 26.82 3.58 -13.29
CA HIS A 172 25.49 3.85 -13.87
C HIS A 172 25.17 5.35 -14.01
N LEU A 173 25.87 6.22 -13.29
CA LEU A 173 25.68 7.67 -13.33
C LEU A 173 26.76 8.40 -14.15
N ASP A 174 27.63 7.64 -14.84
CA ASP A 174 28.81 8.16 -15.57
C ASP A 174 29.71 9.05 -14.69
N THR A 175 29.73 8.75 -13.38
CA THR A 175 30.59 9.40 -12.39
C THR A 175 31.74 8.47 -12.06
N LYS A 176 32.95 9.01 -11.84
CA LYS A 176 34.13 8.22 -11.47
C LYS A 176 34.50 8.50 -10.03
N ILE A 177 34.86 7.45 -9.31
CA ILE A 177 35.47 7.52 -7.99
C ILE A 177 36.87 6.93 -8.08
N SER A 178 37.88 7.66 -7.62
CA SER A 178 39.24 7.13 -7.54
C SER A 178 39.35 6.07 -6.45
N LYS A 179 40.44 5.29 -6.48
CA LYS A 179 40.69 4.27 -5.46
C LYS A 179 40.82 4.87 -4.06
N ASP A 180 41.50 6.00 -3.93
CA ASP A 180 41.77 6.63 -2.64
C ASP A 180 40.51 7.29 -2.05
N GLU A 181 39.70 7.96 -2.90
CA GLU A 181 38.38 8.47 -2.50
C GLU A 181 37.48 7.33 -2.04
N PHE A 182 37.45 6.22 -2.78
CA PHE A 182 36.65 5.06 -2.42
C PHE A 182 37.04 4.46 -1.07
N GLU A 183 38.35 4.26 -0.81
CA GLU A 183 38.80 3.72 0.48
C GLU A 183 38.52 4.70 1.64
N THR A 184 38.60 6.01 1.38
CA THR A 184 38.26 7.05 2.36
C THR A 184 36.78 7.01 2.72
N VAL A 185 35.90 7.00 1.72
CA VAL A 185 34.44 6.86 1.91
C VAL A 185 34.12 5.54 2.63
N LYS A 186 34.71 4.43 2.19
CA LYS A 186 34.51 3.11 2.78
C LYS A 186 34.86 3.11 4.27
N LYS A 187 36.00 3.70 4.64
CA LYS A 187 36.41 3.84 6.04
C LYS A 187 35.44 4.71 6.83
N GLY A 188 35.03 5.86 6.28
CA GLY A 188 34.06 6.76 6.92
C GLY A 188 32.73 6.07 7.20
N LEU A 189 32.19 5.34 6.21
CA LEU A 189 30.95 4.59 6.34
C LEU A 189 31.08 3.42 7.34
N LEU A 190 32.17 2.66 7.31
CA LEU A 190 32.38 1.54 8.25
C LEU A 190 32.57 1.97 9.70
N ASN A 191 32.99 3.21 9.95
CA ASN A 191 33.01 3.78 11.31
C ASN A 191 31.61 3.91 11.91
N GLN A 192 30.56 3.94 11.09
CA GLN A 192 29.17 3.81 11.54
C GLN A 192 28.83 2.34 11.80
N THR A 193 29.60 1.69 12.67
CA THR A 193 29.62 0.22 12.85
C THR A 193 28.26 -0.36 13.21
N ALA A 194 27.56 0.24 14.18
CA ALA A 194 26.21 -0.18 14.58
C ALA A 194 25.23 -0.14 13.40
N PHE A 195 25.36 0.86 12.53
CA PHE A 195 24.52 0.99 11.35
C PHE A 195 24.80 -0.09 10.30
N PHE A 196 26.06 -0.51 10.12
CA PHE A 196 26.39 -1.64 9.24
C PHE A 196 25.88 -2.97 9.78
N PHE A 197 25.89 -3.20 11.10
CA PHE A 197 25.23 -4.36 11.69
C PHE A 197 23.71 -4.34 11.48
N LEU A 198 23.08 -3.18 11.62
CA LEU A 198 21.67 -3.00 11.27
C LEU A 198 21.42 -3.37 9.80
N LEU A 199 22.19 -2.82 8.86
CA LEU A 199 22.04 -3.12 7.43
C LEU A 199 22.24 -4.63 7.15
N TYR A 200 23.21 -5.27 7.79
CA TYR A 200 23.41 -6.73 7.70
C TYR A 200 22.14 -7.50 8.08
N HIS A 201 21.56 -7.22 9.24
CA HIS A 201 20.34 -7.89 9.69
C HIS A 201 19.14 -7.57 8.78
N PHE A 202 19.04 -6.32 8.33
CA PHE A 202 18.01 -5.87 7.39
C PHE A 202 18.05 -6.66 6.07
N TYR A 203 19.20 -6.70 5.39
CA TYR A 203 19.33 -7.40 4.12
C TYR A 203 19.21 -8.92 4.26
N LYS A 204 19.68 -9.49 5.38
CA LYS A 204 19.48 -10.92 5.67
C LYS A 204 18.00 -11.26 5.78
N LYS A 205 17.23 -10.45 6.54
CA LYS A 205 15.78 -10.62 6.66
C LYS A 205 15.06 -10.46 5.31
N LEU A 206 15.49 -9.50 4.49
CA LEU A 206 14.95 -9.32 3.13
C LEU A 206 15.25 -10.51 2.21
N ASN A 207 16.44 -11.12 2.31
CA ASN A 207 16.83 -12.27 1.51
C ASN A 207 15.95 -13.49 1.76
N ASP A 208 15.53 -13.69 3.01
CA ASP A 208 14.67 -14.80 3.42
C ASP A 208 13.18 -14.57 3.14
N LEU A 209 12.78 -13.32 2.88
CA LEU A 209 11.38 -12.90 2.86
C LEU A 209 10.50 -13.67 1.86
N LEU A 210 11.03 -13.91 0.67
CA LEU A 210 10.32 -14.54 -0.46
C LEU A 210 10.92 -15.90 -0.83
N TYR A 211 11.79 -16.45 0.05
CA TYR A 211 12.41 -17.75 -0.19
C TYR A 211 11.35 -18.85 -0.37
N GLN A 212 11.53 -19.64 -1.42
CA GLN A 212 10.80 -20.89 -1.64
C GLN A 212 11.79 -22.05 -1.53
N ASN A 213 11.31 -23.24 -1.15
CA ASN A 213 12.16 -24.42 -0.98
C ASN A 213 12.93 -24.84 -2.26
N ASN A 214 12.65 -24.22 -3.40
CA ASN A 214 13.30 -24.47 -4.69
C ASN A 214 13.68 -23.15 -5.39
N ASP A 215 14.97 -22.97 -5.67
CA ASP A 215 15.51 -21.79 -6.37
C ASP A 215 14.97 -21.67 -7.81
N ASN A 216 14.72 -22.79 -8.49
CA ASN A 216 14.20 -22.76 -9.87
C ASN A 216 12.77 -22.21 -9.90
N ASP A 217 11.92 -22.59 -8.96
CA ASP A 217 10.55 -22.08 -8.85
C ASP A 217 10.54 -20.58 -8.52
N HIS A 218 11.51 -20.13 -7.70
CA HIS A 218 11.73 -18.71 -7.43
C HIS A 218 12.19 -17.95 -8.68
N LEU A 219 13.12 -18.48 -9.46
CA LEU A 219 13.60 -17.84 -10.71
C LEU A 219 12.55 -17.87 -11.83
N ASP A 220 11.72 -18.90 -11.91
CA ASP A 220 10.59 -18.99 -12.82
C ASP A 220 9.50 -17.98 -12.45
N TRP A 221 9.30 -17.74 -11.16
CA TRP A 221 8.45 -16.66 -10.67
C TRP A 221 9.00 -15.27 -10.97
N LEU A 222 10.30 -15.07 -10.72
CA LEU A 222 10.97 -13.79 -10.85
C LEU A 222 11.00 -13.32 -12.31
N PHE A 223 11.33 -14.23 -13.24
CA PHE A 223 11.58 -13.89 -14.64
C PHE A 223 10.58 -14.47 -15.64
N GLY A 224 9.63 -15.29 -15.17
CA GLY A 224 8.70 -16.03 -16.04
C GLY A 224 9.36 -17.30 -16.59
N LYS A 225 8.74 -18.45 -16.35
CA LYS A 225 9.26 -19.77 -16.78
C LYS A 225 9.68 -19.80 -18.25
N ASP A 226 8.82 -19.29 -19.13
CA ASP A 226 8.99 -19.34 -20.59
C ASP A 226 9.68 -18.10 -21.19
N SER A 227 10.41 -17.33 -20.38
CA SER A 227 11.15 -16.16 -20.88
C SER A 227 12.14 -16.56 -21.97
N LYS A 228 11.99 -15.96 -23.16
CA LYS A 228 12.88 -16.16 -24.32
C LYS A 228 14.13 -15.26 -24.28
N ASP A 229 14.30 -14.49 -23.20
CA ASP A 229 15.45 -13.60 -23.05
C ASP A 229 16.74 -14.40 -22.80
N LYS A 230 17.72 -14.21 -23.69
CA LYS A 230 19.03 -14.87 -23.63
C LYS A 230 19.79 -14.51 -22.35
N LEU A 231 19.65 -13.29 -21.83
CA LEU A 231 20.29 -12.86 -20.58
C LEU A 231 19.71 -13.62 -19.38
N ILE A 232 18.38 -13.75 -19.32
CA ILE A 232 17.70 -14.51 -18.26
C ILE A 232 18.09 -15.98 -18.31
N GLY A 233 18.13 -16.58 -19.51
CA GLY A 233 18.59 -17.96 -19.71
C GLY A 233 20.02 -18.17 -19.20
N ALA A 234 20.94 -17.27 -19.57
CA ALA A 234 22.33 -17.33 -19.11
C ALA A 234 22.45 -17.14 -17.59
N PHE A 235 21.66 -16.25 -17.00
CA PHE A 235 21.65 -16.03 -15.55
C PHE A 235 21.19 -17.28 -14.80
N ARG A 236 20.08 -17.91 -15.23
CA ARG A 236 19.58 -19.17 -14.64
C ARG A 236 20.65 -20.25 -14.63
N SER A 237 21.38 -20.44 -15.74
CA SER A 237 22.43 -21.45 -15.82
C SER A 237 23.62 -21.21 -14.89
N ASN A 238 23.89 -19.96 -14.52
CA ASN A 238 25.03 -19.57 -13.67
C ASN A 238 24.64 -19.23 -12.23
N TYR A 239 23.35 -19.22 -11.90
CA TYR A 239 22.85 -18.72 -10.63
C TYR A 239 23.49 -19.42 -9.42
N HIS A 240 23.48 -20.76 -9.40
CA HIS A 240 23.98 -21.53 -8.26
C HIS A 240 25.48 -21.37 -7.99
N THR A 241 26.27 -20.97 -8.99
CA THR A 241 27.72 -20.77 -8.85
C THR A 241 28.08 -19.34 -8.47
N THR A 242 27.16 -18.39 -8.63
CA THR A 242 27.42 -16.95 -8.47
C THR A 242 26.64 -16.30 -7.32
N GLN A 243 25.50 -16.86 -6.92
CA GLN A 243 24.60 -16.29 -5.92
C GLN A 243 25.26 -16.02 -4.56
N SER A 244 26.25 -16.82 -4.15
CA SER A 244 26.95 -16.67 -2.87
C SER A 244 28.28 -15.92 -2.98
N ILE A 245 28.64 -15.40 -4.15
CA ILE A 245 29.83 -14.56 -4.35
C ILE A 245 29.44 -13.11 -4.07
N PRO A 246 30.20 -12.35 -3.24
CA PRO A 246 29.81 -10.99 -2.85
C PRO A 246 29.96 -9.96 -3.99
N THR A 247 30.64 -10.29 -5.09
CA THR A 247 30.79 -9.38 -6.23
C THR A 247 29.74 -9.64 -7.31
N PHE A 248 29.27 -8.57 -7.97
CA PHE A 248 28.33 -8.66 -9.07
C PHE A 248 29.05 -8.80 -10.42
N SER A 249 28.84 -9.92 -11.09
CA SER A 249 29.27 -10.16 -12.47
C SER A 249 28.52 -9.28 -13.47
N PRO A 250 29.07 -9.01 -14.67
CA PRO A 250 28.37 -8.23 -15.70
C PRO A 250 26.98 -8.78 -16.07
N LEU A 251 26.81 -10.11 -16.00
CA LEU A 251 25.53 -10.78 -16.23
C LEU A 251 24.51 -10.43 -15.14
N GLU A 252 24.90 -10.53 -13.87
CA GLU A 252 24.04 -10.14 -12.75
C GLU A 252 23.67 -8.66 -12.81
N GLN A 253 24.63 -7.78 -13.15
CA GLN A 253 24.39 -6.35 -13.35
C GLN A 253 23.36 -6.08 -14.45
N SER A 254 23.43 -6.82 -15.56
CA SER A 254 22.48 -6.71 -16.66
C SER A 254 21.08 -7.18 -16.26
N VAL A 255 20.99 -8.26 -15.48
CA VAL A 255 19.71 -8.80 -15.00
C VAL A 255 19.09 -7.92 -13.92
N MET A 256 19.89 -7.22 -13.12
CA MET A 256 19.39 -6.34 -12.05
C MET A 256 18.50 -5.19 -12.57
N VAL A 257 18.66 -4.76 -13.83
CA VAL A 257 17.77 -3.77 -14.45
C VAL A 257 16.30 -4.24 -14.50
N ASN A 258 16.08 -5.56 -14.53
CA ASN A 258 14.75 -6.15 -14.45
C ASN A 258 14.18 -6.16 -13.03
N VAL A 259 15.03 -6.05 -12.00
CA VAL A 259 14.60 -6.09 -10.59
C VAL A 259 14.53 -4.73 -9.92
N TRP A 260 15.28 -3.74 -10.41
CA TRP A 260 15.28 -2.42 -9.81
C TRP A 260 14.01 -1.62 -10.14
N PRO A 261 13.53 -0.81 -9.19
CA PRO A 261 12.46 0.14 -9.47
C PRO A 261 12.97 1.15 -10.49
N SER A 262 12.09 1.61 -11.38
CA SER A 262 12.52 2.54 -12.43
C SER A 262 12.65 3.99 -11.93
N ASP A 263 12.15 4.29 -10.74
CA ASP A 263 12.32 5.56 -10.03
C ASP A 263 12.68 5.34 -8.55
N ILE A 264 13.40 6.30 -7.98
CA ILE A 264 13.92 6.27 -6.61
C ILE A 264 13.28 7.41 -5.82
N LEU A 265 12.34 7.06 -4.96
CA LEU A 265 11.50 8.02 -4.24
C LEU A 265 12.29 9.04 -3.40
N ILE A 266 13.40 8.63 -2.78
CA ILE A 266 14.21 9.56 -1.97
C ILE A 266 14.83 10.71 -2.79
N LYS A 267 14.93 10.58 -4.13
CA LYS A 267 15.39 11.68 -5.01
C LYS A 267 14.51 12.92 -4.93
N TYR A 268 13.19 12.74 -4.74
CA TYR A 268 12.26 13.86 -4.59
C TYR A 268 12.48 14.63 -3.28
N LEU A 269 12.98 13.96 -2.24
CA LEU A 269 13.32 14.60 -0.97
C LEU A 269 14.62 15.39 -1.05
N LEU A 270 15.67 14.78 -1.61
CA LEU A 270 17.01 15.38 -1.70
C LEU A 270 17.07 16.54 -2.71
N GLY A 271 16.37 16.40 -3.85
CA GLY A 271 16.33 17.45 -4.87
C GLY A 271 17.64 17.62 -5.65
N THR A 272 17.79 18.79 -6.29
CA THR A 272 18.98 19.22 -7.04
C THR A 272 19.86 20.20 -6.25
N SER A 273 19.55 20.38 -4.97
CA SER A 273 20.22 21.30 -4.03
C SER A 273 21.01 20.47 -3.01
N ASP A 274 21.74 21.13 -2.11
CA ASP A 274 22.48 20.48 -1.02
C ASP A 274 21.59 19.44 -0.27
N PRO A 275 21.88 18.14 -0.41
CA PRO A 275 21.08 17.06 0.16
C PRO A 275 21.13 17.07 1.69
N PHE A 276 22.18 17.62 2.30
CA PHE A 276 22.34 17.69 3.75
C PHE A 276 21.32 18.62 4.40
N ILE A 277 20.85 19.66 3.70
CA ILE A 277 19.76 20.53 4.19
C ILE A 277 18.48 19.70 4.41
N ALA A 278 18.14 18.81 3.47
CA ALA A 278 16.97 17.94 3.61
C ALA A 278 17.12 16.96 4.78
N VAL A 279 18.35 16.45 5.01
CA VAL A 279 18.65 15.60 6.17
C VAL A 279 18.44 16.37 7.48
N ASP A 280 19.04 17.55 7.59
CA ASP A 280 19.03 18.35 8.82
C ASP A 280 17.66 18.92 9.18
N THR A 281 16.81 19.16 8.19
CA THR A 281 15.52 19.81 8.39
C THR A 281 14.35 18.84 8.39
N ILE A 282 14.29 17.90 7.43
CA ILE A 282 13.16 17.00 7.23
C ILE A 282 13.46 15.63 7.87
N ILE A 283 14.55 14.97 7.48
CA ILE A 283 14.79 13.58 7.90
C ILE A 283 15.06 13.50 9.41
N ASN A 284 15.91 14.36 9.95
CA ASN A 284 16.20 14.40 11.39
C ASN A 284 14.98 14.76 12.26
N LYS A 285 13.94 15.36 11.67
CA LYS A 285 12.66 15.59 12.38
C LYS A 285 11.76 14.36 12.40
N ILE A 286 11.84 13.52 11.37
CA ILE A 286 11.11 12.25 11.31
C ILE A 286 11.84 11.20 12.17
N PHE A 287 13.18 11.17 12.09
CA PHE A 287 14.05 10.20 12.76
C PHE A 287 15.11 10.91 13.60
N PRO A 288 14.72 11.48 14.76
CA PRO A 288 15.68 12.14 15.63
C PRO A 288 16.64 11.11 16.25
N LYS A 289 17.95 11.39 16.18
CA LYS A 289 19.00 10.53 16.76
C LYS A 289 18.79 10.20 18.24
N THR A 290 18.20 11.12 19.00
CA THR A 290 17.85 10.89 20.41
C THR A 290 16.95 9.68 20.63
N GLU A 291 16.16 9.30 19.63
CA GLU A 291 15.30 8.12 19.65
C GLU A 291 15.90 6.94 18.89
N THR A 292 16.57 7.18 17.76
CA THR A 292 17.08 6.09 16.91
C THR A 292 18.38 5.50 17.41
N ASP A 293 19.25 6.27 18.08
CA ASP A 293 20.56 5.78 18.52
C ASP A 293 20.47 4.57 19.46
N PRO A 294 19.61 4.56 20.50
CA PRO A 294 19.45 3.36 21.34
C PRO A 294 19.05 2.11 20.56
N LEU A 295 18.18 2.26 19.55
CA LEU A 295 17.75 1.15 18.70
C LEU A 295 18.87 0.71 17.77
N VAL A 296 19.54 1.64 17.07
CA VAL A 296 20.63 1.32 16.15
C VAL A 296 21.81 0.67 16.87
N GLN A 297 22.18 1.17 18.04
CA GLN A 297 23.27 0.60 18.85
C GLN A 297 22.96 -0.82 19.35
N SER A 298 21.69 -1.21 19.48
CA SER A 298 21.31 -2.56 19.90
C SER A 298 21.75 -3.65 18.90
N PHE A 299 21.88 -3.31 17.61
CA PHE A 299 22.28 -4.24 16.56
C PHE A 299 23.75 -4.67 16.64
N LEU A 300 24.58 -4.01 17.46
CA LEU A 300 25.91 -4.50 17.79
C LEU A 300 25.88 -5.84 18.54
N LYS A 301 24.75 -6.17 19.17
CA LYS A 301 24.59 -7.38 20.00
C LYS A 301 23.67 -8.43 19.36
N SER A 302 22.57 -8.01 18.73
CA SER A 302 21.55 -8.93 18.20
C SER A 302 20.65 -8.26 17.16
N GLY A 303 20.12 -9.06 16.22
CA GLY A 303 19.12 -8.64 15.24
C GLY A 303 17.66 -8.71 15.72
N GLU A 304 17.40 -9.08 16.98
CA GLU A 304 16.05 -9.30 17.51
C GLU A 304 15.14 -8.05 17.44
N LYS A 305 15.72 -6.85 17.55
CA LYS A 305 14.98 -5.57 17.50
C LYS A 305 14.65 -5.10 16.08
N LEU A 306 14.90 -5.91 15.04
CA LEU A 306 14.64 -5.51 13.65
C LEU A 306 13.15 -5.22 13.38
N ASN A 307 12.25 -6.06 13.90
CA ASN A 307 10.82 -5.84 13.73
C ASN A 307 10.35 -4.60 14.51
N GLU A 308 10.85 -4.39 15.73
CA GLU A 308 10.59 -3.15 16.51
C GLU A 308 11.06 -1.90 15.75
N LEU A 309 12.21 -1.98 15.08
CA LEU A 309 12.69 -0.89 14.22
C LEU A 309 11.80 -0.69 12.99
N PHE A 310 11.28 -1.74 12.37
CA PHE A 310 10.34 -1.60 11.25
C PHE A 310 9.06 -0.88 11.67
N ASP A 311 8.51 -1.22 12.83
CA ASP A 311 7.33 -0.55 13.39
C ASP A 311 7.64 0.95 13.62
N TYR A 312 8.82 1.26 14.19
CA TYR A 312 9.28 2.64 14.38
C TYR A 312 9.44 3.39 13.04
N LEU A 313 10.05 2.74 12.04
CA LEU A 313 10.39 3.33 10.75
C LEU A 313 9.16 3.57 9.88
N LEU A 314 8.10 2.79 10.06
CA LEU A 314 6.87 2.93 9.29
C LEU A 314 5.79 3.76 9.99
N GLU A 315 6.06 4.29 11.20
CA GLU A 315 5.09 5.04 11.99
C GLU A 315 4.65 6.35 11.29
N ASN A 316 3.49 6.33 10.64
CA ASN A 316 2.92 7.43 9.85
C ASN A 316 2.75 8.73 10.66
N LYS A 317 2.53 8.66 11.98
CA LYS A 317 2.49 9.87 12.82
C LYS A 317 3.79 10.68 12.73
N LYS A 318 4.95 10.02 12.69
CA LYS A 318 6.24 10.70 12.56
C LYS A 318 6.41 11.35 11.21
N TYR A 319 5.99 10.68 10.14
CA TYR A 319 5.95 11.29 8.82
C TYR A 319 4.99 12.47 8.80
N LYS A 320 3.77 12.34 9.32
CA LYS A 320 2.78 13.43 9.33
C LYS A 320 3.26 14.67 10.10
N TYR A 321 3.78 14.50 11.31
CA TYR A 321 4.18 15.64 12.15
C TYR A 321 5.59 16.14 11.83
N GLY A 322 6.54 15.22 11.64
CA GLY A 322 7.94 15.55 11.38
C GLY A 322 8.15 16.15 9.98
N PHE A 323 7.44 15.65 8.96
CA PHE A 323 7.64 16.08 7.58
C PHE A 323 7.27 17.54 7.35
N PHE A 324 6.05 17.97 7.67
CA PHE A 324 5.61 19.34 7.42
C PHE A 324 6.37 20.37 8.28
N SER A 325 6.65 20.01 9.54
CA SER A 325 7.53 20.82 10.40
C SER A 325 8.93 20.96 9.81
N GLY A 326 9.45 19.88 9.23
CA GLY A 326 10.74 19.87 8.56
C GLY A 326 10.76 20.70 7.27
N ILE A 327 9.73 20.63 6.43
CA ILE A 327 9.63 21.42 5.20
C ILE A 327 9.69 22.92 5.50
N GLN A 328 8.99 23.36 6.54
CA GLN A 328 9.00 24.77 6.91
C GLN A 328 10.45 25.26 7.13
N ASN A 329 11.26 24.48 7.85
CA ASN A 329 12.67 24.79 8.06
C ASN A 329 13.51 24.62 6.79
N TYR A 330 13.22 23.63 5.95
CA TYR A 330 13.88 23.40 4.68
C TYR A 330 13.76 24.60 3.74
N VAL A 331 12.53 25.09 3.53
CA VAL A 331 12.25 26.25 2.68
C VAL A 331 12.94 27.49 3.23
N ILE A 332 12.88 27.72 4.55
CA ILE A 332 13.57 28.85 5.17
C ILE A 332 15.09 28.78 4.93
N LYS A 333 15.73 27.63 5.16
CA LYS A 333 17.19 27.48 4.97
C LYS A 333 17.60 27.60 3.50
N LEU A 334 16.90 26.91 2.61
CA LEU A 334 17.22 26.89 1.18
C LEU A 334 17.17 28.29 0.58
N PHE A 335 16.10 29.06 0.83
CA PHE A 335 15.92 30.38 0.22
C PHE A 335 16.60 31.53 0.99
N ARG A 336 17.06 31.33 2.24
CA ARG A 336 17.92 32.30 2.93
C ARG A 336 19.39 32.15 2.56
N ALA A 337 19.86 30.94 2.25
CA ALA A 337 21.25 30.70 1.86
C ALA A 337 21.62 31.34 0.51
N GLU A 338 20.64 31.65 -0.35
CA GLU A 338 20.88 32.24 -1.69
C GLU A 338 21.05 33.78 -1.72
N GLY A 339 20.98 34.49 -0.59
CA GLY A 339 21.43 35.89 -0.47
C GLY A 339 20.70 36.96 -1.31
N LYS A 340 19.44 36.75 -1.74
CA LYS A 340 18.66 37.76 -2.48
C LYS A 340 17.69 38.54 -1.57
N GLU A 341 18.10 39.75 -1.17
CA GLU A 341 17.27 40.93 -0.84
C GLU A 341 16.56 41.38 -2.15
N ASP A 342 15.29 41.78 -2.26
CA ASP A 342 14.31 42.38 -1.36
C ASP A 342 12.99 41.57 -1.31
N ILE A 343 12.58 41.17 -0.11
CA ILE A 343 11.42 40.29 0.12
C ILE A 343 10.09 41.07 0.11
N LEU A 344 10.15 42.36 0.44
CA LEU A 344 8.97 43.19 0.67
C LEU A 344 8.47 43.85 -0.63
N GLU A 345 9.37 44.32 -1.50
CA GLU A 345 9.00 44.97 -2.77
C GLU A 345 8.34 43.98 -3.75
N ASP A 346 8.95 42.81 -3.99
CA ASP A 346 8.36 41.76 -4.85
C ASP A 346 6.98 41.28 -4.36
N MET A 347 6.77 41.28 -3.04
CA MET A 347 5.51 40.88 -2.42
C MET A 347 4.45 41.98 -2.52
N ASP A 348 4.82 43.23 -2.28
CA ASP A 348 3.90 44.37 -2.35
C ASP A 348 3.44 44.65 -3.79
N GLU A 349 4.34 44.49 -4.79
CA GLU A 349 4.02 44.65 -6.20
C GLU A 349 3.03 43.57 -6.69
N MET A 350 3.22 42.33 -6.24
CA MET A 350 2.34 41.20 -6.58
C MET A 350 1.00 41.23 -5.82
N LEU A 351 0.98 41.72 -4.56
CA LEU A 351 -0.24 41.92 -3.78
C LEU A 351 -1.11 43.04 -4.37
N SER A 352 -0.49 44.12 -4.84
CA SER A 352 -1.16 45.22 -5.53
C SER A 352 -1.87 44.76 -6.82
N ALA A 353 -1.25 43.89 -7.61
CA ALA A 353 -1.87 43.34 -8.82
C ALA A 353 -3.09 42.44 -8.52
N ILE A 354 -3.05 41.68 -7.40
CA ILE A 354 -4.14 40.78 -6.98
C ILE A 354 -5.33 41.56 -6.41
N ASP A 355 -5.08 42.58 -5.59
CA ASP A 355 -6.16 43.39 -4.99
C ASP A 355 -6.94 44.19 -6.06
N ASN A 356 -6.34 44.41 -7.23
CA ASN A 356 -6.99 45.01 -8.40
C ASN A 356 -7.81 44.01 -9.25
N GLY A 357 -7.84 42.72 -8.88
CA GLY A 357 -8.65 41.71 -9.55
C GLY A 357 -8.14 41.27 -10.93
N GLU A 358 -6.87 41.53 -11.24
CA GLU A 358 -6.25 41.07 -12.48
C GLU A 358 -5.83 39.59 -12.36
N ASP A 359 -6.19 38.78 -13.36
CA ASP A 359 -5.67 37.42 -13.48
C ASP A 359 -4.15 37.49 -13.72
N ILE A 360 -3.36 37.11 -12.72
CA ILE A 360 -1.89 37.10 -12.86
C ILE A 360 -1.50 36.05 -13.89
N ASN A 361 -0.93 36.51 -15.00
CA ASN A 361 -0.33 35.63 -15.99
C ASN A 361 0.85 34.85 -15.34
N PRO A 362 0.91 33.51 -15.48
CA PRO A 362 2.01 32.70 -14.92
C PRO A 362 3.41 33.15 -15.37
N LEU A 363 3.52 33.88 -16.48
CA LEU A 363 4.77 34.46 -16.96
C LEU A 363 5.28 35.60 -16.06
N ASP A 364 4.36 36.37 -15.47
CA ASP A 364 4.63 37.56 -14.64
C ASP A 364 4.90 37.22 -13.17
N MET A 365 4.79 35.94 -12.79
CA MET A 365 5.14 35.48 -11.46
C MET A 365 6.67 35.59 -11.20
N PRO A 366 7.10 36.10 -10.04
CA PRO A 366 8.52 36.17 -9.70
C PRO A 366 9.19 34.79 -9.76
N GLU A 367 10.40 34.71 -10.33
CA GLU A 367 11.14 33.44 -10.50
C GLU A 367 11.41 32.71 -9.19
N ARG A 368 11.49 33.42 -8.06
CA ARG A 368 11.58 32.82 -6.74
C ARG A 368 10.30 32.05 -6.37
N VAL A 369 9.14 32.64 -6.63
CA VAL A 369 7.83 32.03 -6.34
C VAL A 369 7.63 30.78 -7.22
N LYS A 370 8.04 30.84 -8.50
CA LYS A 370 8.08 29.67 -9.39
C LYS A 370 8.99 28.56 -8.83
N ARG A 371 10.16 28.90 -8.29
CA ARG A 371 11.09 27.94 -7.66
C ARG A 371 10.55 27.37 -6.35
N GLU A 372 10.00 28.19 -5.46
CA GLU A 372 9.34 27.77 -4.21
C GLU A 372 8.20 26.77 -4.53
N SER A 373 7.36 27.07 -5.53
CA SER A 373 6.27 26.18 -5.96
C SER A 373 6.80 24.82 -6.44
N LYS A 374 7.80 24.80 -7.33
CA LYS A 374 8.39 23.54 -7.84
C LYS A 374 8.98 22.68 -6.72
N VAL A 375 9.65 23.31 -5.74
CA VAL A 375 10.21 22.62 -4.57
C VAL A 375 9.08 22.05 -3.71
N MET A 376 8.05 22.84 -3.42
CA MET A 376 6.90 22.39 -2.62
C MET A 376 6.14 21.26 -3.30
N GLU A 377 5.91 21.35 -4.60
CA GLU A 377 5.26 20.30 -5.40
C GLU A 377 6.07 19.00 -5.34
N ARG A 378 7.39 19.06 -5.53
CA ARG A 378 8.31 17.91 -5.41
C ARG A 378 8.22 17.25 -4.02
N LEU A 379 8.21 18.05 -2.96
CA LEU A 379 8.14 17.55 -1.58
C LEU A 379 6.75 16.99 -1.23
N LEU A 380 5.67 17.61 -1.70
CA LEU A 380 4.31 17.08 -1.54
C LEU A 380 4.15 15.75 -2.29
N ASN A 381 4.72 15.64 -3.50
CA ASN A 381 4.79 14.40 -4.25
C ASN A 381 5.51 13.31 -3.45
N PHE A 382 6.68 13.61 -2.88
CA PHE A 382 7.37 12.69 -1.97
C PHE A 382 6.47 12.25 -0.80
N TYR A 383 5.83 13.21 -0.11
CA TYR A 383 4.98 12.93 1.04
C TYR A 383 3.84 11.99 0.71
N VAL A 384 3.08 12.28 -0.35
CA VAL A 384 1.92 11.45 -0.67
C VAL A 384 2.34 10.10 -1.25
N MET A 385 3.44 10.01 -2.00
CA MET A 385 3.99 8.72 -2.45
C MET A 385 4.53 7.86 -1.30
N MET A 386 5.11 8.48 -0.27
CA MET A 386 5.59 7.80 0.92
C MET A 386 4.43 7.38 1.81
N THR A 387 3.54 8.30 2.20
CA THR A 387 2.43 8.01 3.11
C THR A 387 1.32 7.17 2.47
N GLY A 388 0.97 7.42 1.21
CA GLY A 388 0.09 6.56 0.42
C GLY A 388 0.74 5.22 0.08
N GLY A 389 2.08 5.17 -0.02
CA GLY A 389 2.83 3.93 -0.17
C GLY A 389 2.92 3.13 1.13
N MET A 390 3.06 3.78 2.29
CA MET A 390 3.17 3.18 3.63
C MET A 390 1.84 2.75 4.22
N SER A 391 0.73 3.15 3.60
CA SER A 391 -0.59 2.73 4.01
C SER A 391 -1.08 1.62 3.08
N THR A 392 -1.33 0.43 3.61
CA THR A 392 -2.02 -0.62 2.87
C THR A 392 -3.46 -0.61 3.29
N ALA A 393 -4.32 -0.44 2.31
CA ALA A 393 -5.74 -0.67 2.50
C ALA A 393 -5.98 -2.18 2.75
N ARG A 394 -5.13 -3.04 2.22
CA ARG A 394 -5.21 -4.51 2.28
C ARG A 394 -4.60 -5.04 3.58
N GLY A 395 -5.03 -6.21 4.03
CA GLY A 395 -4.22 -6.93 5.01
C GLY A 395 -2.82 -7.16 4.47
N ASP A 396 -1.83 -7.00 5.33
CA ASP A 396 -0.45 -6.95 4.90
C ASP A 396 0.20 -8.33 4.98
N SER A 397 0.34 -8.98 3.82
CA SER A 397 1.03 -10.28 3.75
C SER A 397 2.50 -10.16 4.12
N PHE A 398 3.14 -9.00 3.91
CA PHE A 398 4.51 -8.79 4.37
C PHE A 398 4.58 -8.63 5.88
N TYR A 399 3.64 -7.89 6.50
CA TYR A 399 3.52 -7.87 7.97
C TYR A 399 3.41 -9.29 8.52
N LEU A 400 2.53 -10.12 7.97
CA LEU A 400 2.42 -11.51 8.42
C LEU A 400 3.71 -12.31 8.18
N ARG A 401 4.40 -12.13 7.05
CA ARG A 401 5.70 -12.80 6.81
C ARG A 401 6.77 -12.36 7.81
N PHE A 402 6.83 -11.08 8.17
CA PHE A 402 7.83 -10.56 9.09
C PHE A 402 7.54 -10.91 10.56
N ASN A 403 6.27 -10.83 10.95
CA ASN A 403 5.84 -10.85 12.35
C ASN A 403 5.10 -12.12 12.76
N LYS A 404 4.36 -12.76 11.85
CA LYS A 404 3.51 -13.93 12.14
C LYS A 404 3.62 -15.03 11.06
N PRO A 405 4.82 -15.45 10.61
CA PRO A 405 4.98 -16.41 9.50
C PRO A 405 4.32 -17.77 9.78
N GLN A 406 4.27 -18.18 11.04
CA GLN A 406 3.56 -19.38 11.50
C GLN A 406 2.08 -19.37 11.13
N LEU A 407 1.41 -18.20 11.14
CA LEU A 407 0.00 -18.07 10.74
C LEU A 407 -0.18 -18.34 9.25
N LEU A 408 0.70 -17.77 8.41
CA LEU A 408 0.67 -18.04 6.97
C LEU A 408 0.94 -19.50 6.66
N ASN A 409 1.92 -20.11 7.33
CA ASN A 409 2.24 -21.52 7.16
C ASN A 409 1.04 -22.39 7.56
N TYR A 410 0.46 -22.18 8.75
CA TYR A 410 -0.71 -22.91 9.22
C TYR A 410 -1.90 -22.76 8.27
N CYS A 411 -2.16 -21.55 7.77
CA CYS A 411 -3.28 -21.31 6.85
C CYS A 411 -3.03 -21.83 5.44
N GLY A 412 -1.76 -21.92 5.00
CA GLY A 412 -1.34 -22.34 3.66
C GLY A 412 -0.85 -23.79 3.55
N GLU A 413 -0.99 -24.60 4.59
CA GLU A 413 -0.55 -26.01 4.65
C GLU A 413 -1.14 -26.93 3.56
N GLU A 414 -2.20 -26.53 2.86
CA GLU A 414 -2.80 -27.36 1.81
C GLU A 414 -1.86 -27.48 0.61
N HIS A 415 -1.56 -28.71 0.20
CA HIS A 415 -0.74 -28.93 -0.98
C HIS A 415 -1.47 -28.41 -2.22
N PHE A 416 -0.73 -27.87 -3.19
CA PHE A 416 -1.33 -27.36 -4.42
C PHE A 416 -2.16 -28.43 -5.15
N VAL A 417 -1.73 -29.70 -5.10
CA VAL A 417 -2.49 -30.84 -5.63
C VAL A 417 -3.89 -30.92 -5.01
N ASP A 418 -4.01 -30.63 -3.72
CA ASP A 418 -5.29 -30.58 -2.99
C ASP A 418 -6.10 -29.31 -3.34
N MET A 419 -5.43 -28.25 -3.80
CA MET A 419 -6.11 -27.03 -4.28
C MET A 419 -6.63 -27.17 -5.71
N VAL A 420 -6.06 -28.04 -6.55
CA VAL A 420 -6.50 -28.25 -7.95
C VAL A 420 -7.25 -29.56 -8.19
N ASP A 421 -7.57 -30.29 -7.12
CA ASP A 421 -8.26 -31.59 -7.18
C ASP A 421 -9.70 -31.55 -7.72
N SER A 422 -10.30 -30.36 -7.88
CA SER A 422 -11.70 -30.21 -8.24
C SER A 422 -11.94 -29.01 -9.18
N PRO A 423 -12.88 -29.15 -10.15
CA PRO A 423 -13.21 -28.07 -11.09
C PRO A 423 -13.62 -26.76 -10.41
N THR A 424 -14.29 -26.85 -9.26
CA THR A 424 -14.74 -25.69 -8.49
C THR A 424 -13.57 -24.90 -7.90
N LYS A 425 -12.55 -25.56 -7.36
CA LYS A 425 -11.36 -24.87 -6.86
C LYS A 425 -10.50 -24.30 -8.00
N ILE A 426 -10.40 -25.04 -9.11
CA ILE A 426 -9.72 -24.56 -10.33
C ILE A 426 -10.36 -23.26 -10.82
N SER A 427 -11.69 -23.17 -10.85
CA SER A 427 -12.40 -21.95 -11.28
C SER A 427 -11.99 -20.71 -10.46
N VAL A 428 -11.86 -20.85 -9.14
CA VAL A 428 -11.42 -19.75 -8.25
C VAL A 428 -9.99 -19.32 -8.57
N LEU A 429 -9.08 -20.29 -8.69
CA LEU A 429 -7.66 -20.03 -8.97
C LEU A 429 -7.49 -19.37 -10.33
N THR A 430 -8.24 -19.82 -11.34
CA THR A 430 -8.28 -19.21 -12.66
C THR A 430 -8.75 -17.75 -12.59
N ASN A 431 -9.80 -17.46 -11.81
CA ASN A 431 -10.28 -16.09 -11.64
C ASN A 431 -9.24 -15.19 -10.94
N SER A 432 -8.57 -15.72 -9.90
CA SER A 432 -7.50 -15.01 -9.19
C SER A 432 -6.32 -14.68 -10.11
N ASN A 433 -5.88 -15.65 -10.92
CA ASN A 433 -4.87 -15.44 -11.96
C ASN A 433 -5.34 -14.42 -13.00
N PHE A 434 -6.59 -14.48 -13.43
CA PHE A 434 -7.14 -13.53 -14.38
C PHE A 434 -7.04 -12.08 -13.86
N PHE A 435 -7.51 -11.83 -12.62
CA PHE A 435 -7.37 -10.52 -11.98
C PHE A 435 -5.92 -10.07 -11.94
N TYR A 436 -5.00 -10.94 -11.55
CA TYR A 436 -3.58 -10.65 -11.49
C TYR A 436 -3.00 -10.24 -12.84
N HIS A 437 -3.20 -11.06 -13.87
CA HIS A 437 -2.60 -10.85 -15.19
C HIS A 437 -3.15 -9.59 -15.88
N LYS A 438 -4.46 -9.34 -15.79
CA LYS A 438 -5.05 -8.10 -16.30
C LYS A 438 -4.51 -6.88 -15.58
N THR A 439 -4.40 -6.97 -14.26
CA THR A 439 -3.87 -5.89 -13.43
C THR A 439 -2.42 -5.59 -13.84
N ARG A 440 -1.57 -6.61 -13.96
CA ARG A 440 -0.19 -6.51 -14.49
C ARG A 440 -0.14 -5.89 -15.89
N TYR A 441 -0.98 -6.36 -16.82
CA TYR A 441 -1.07 -5.84 -18.18
C TYR A 441 -1.36 -4.34 -18.18
N TYR A 442 -2.31 -3.88 -17.36
CA TYR A 442 -2.61 -2.46 -17.29
C TYR A 442 -1.43 -1.64 -16.73
N TYR A 443 -0.65 -2.15 -15.77
CA TYR A 443 0.58 -1.45 -15.36
C TYR A 443 1.57 -1.36 -16.50
N GLU A 444 1.82 -2.48 -17.17
CA GLU A 444 2.75 -2.50 -18.29
C GLU A 444 2.30 -1.57 -19.43
N PHE A 445 0.99 -1.53 -19.72
CA PHE A 445 0.43 -0.59 -20.68
C PHE A 445 0.63 0.85 -20.24
N ILE A 446 0.29 1.21 -19.00
CA ILE A 446 0.51 2.57 -18.48
C ILE A 446 2.02 2.90 -18.54
N ASN A 447 2.88 1.92 -18.30
CA ASN A 447 4.33 2.06 -18.31
C ASN A 447 4.86 2.39 -19.69
N ASN A 448 4.39 1.65 -20.67
CA ASN A 448 4.93 1.70 -22.02
C ASN A 448 4.26 2.79 -22.86
N GLN A 449 2.98 3.10 -22.61
CA GLN A 449 2.15 3.87 -23.55
C GLN A 449 1.64 5.21 -23.01
N LEU A 450 1.44 5.36 -21.69
CA LEU A 450 0.83 6.55 -21.07
C LEU A 450 1.82 7.56 -20.50
N ARG A 451 3.10 7.20 -20.34
CA ARG A 451 4.16 8.12 -19.86
C ARG A 451 4.33 9.38 -20.72
N ASN A 452 3.98 9.30 -22.01
CA ASN A 452 4.30 10.34 -22.99
C ASN A 452 3.16 11.31 -23.29
N ASP A 453 1.89 10.89 -23.11
CA ASP A 453 0.71 11.77 -23.26
C ASP A 453 -0.55 11.10 -22.69
N TRP A 454 -0.85 11.34 -21.42
CA TRP A 454 -2.00 10.73 -20.74
C TRP A 454 -3.34 11.39 -21.10
N LYS A 455 -3.32 12.62 -21.64
CA LYS A 455 -4.56 13.39 -21.91
C LYS A 455 -5.37 12.82 -23.07
N ASN A 456 -4.74 12.06 -23.95
CA ASN A 456 -5.33 11.63 -25.22
C ASN A 456 -5.47 10.11 -25.37
N LYS A 457 -5.12 9.31 -24.35
CA LYS A 457 -5.07 7.85 -24.46
C LYS A 457 -5.94 7.16 -23.40
N THR A 458 -6.94 6.43 -23.88
CA THR A 458 -7.79 5.54 -23.07
C THR A 458 -7.07 4.22 -22.79
N LEU A 459 -7.32 3.57 -21.64
CA LEU A 459 -6.87 2.20 -21.45
C LEU A 459 -7.53 1.28 -22.48
N PRO A 460 -6.78 0.30 -23.02
CA PRO A 460 -7.30 -0.63 -24.01
C PRO A 460 -8.35 -1.54 -23.35
N VAL A 461 -9.52 -1.63 -23.98
CA VAL A 461 -10.61 -2.50 -23.54
C VAL A 461 -10.52 -3.82 -24.31
N GLY A 462 -10.70 -4.94 -23.62
CA GLY A 462 -10.71 -6.28 -24.22
C GLY A 462 -9.34 -6.92 -24.40
N ALA A 463 -8.28 -6.39 -23.77
CA ALA A 463 -6.96 -7.00 -23.85
C ALA A 463 -6.94 -8.40 -23.22
N MET A 464 -6.81 -9.46 -24.02
CA MET A 464 -6.60 -10.81 -23.50
C MET A 464 -5.15 -10.93 -23.00
N PRO A 465 -4.90 -11.36 -21.76
CA PRO A 465 -3.55 -11.74 -21.36
C PRO A 465 -3.01 -12.81 -22.32
N GLU A 466 -1.80 -12.63 -22.85
CA GLU A 466 -1.12 -13.71 -23.58
C GLU A 466 -0.95 -14.92 -22.66
N ASP A 467 -1.09 -16.13 -23.21
CA ASP A 467 -1.11 -17.44 -22.55
C ASP A 467 -0.80 -17.41 -21.05
N THR A 468 -1.86 -17.50 -20.23
CA THR A 468 -1.80 -17.55 -18.77
C THR A 468 -1.09 -18.82 -18.32
N SER A 469 0.24 -18.84 -18.36
CA SER A 469 1.03 -19.87 -17.71
C SER A 469 0.76 -19.81 -16.20
N SER A 470 0.34 -20.94 -15.64
CA SER A 470 0.00 -21.08 -14.22
C SER A 470 1.24 -20.93 -13.35
N ASN A 471 1.56 -19.69 -12.97
CA ASN A 471 2.65 -19.44 -12.03
C ASN A 471 2.18 -19.72 -10.60
N ILE A 472 2.48 -20.92 -10.10
CA ILE A 472 2.09 -21.39 -8.77
C ILE A 472 2.56 -20.43 -7.66
N SER A 473 3.75 -19.84 -7.82
CA SER A 473 4.29 -18.87 -6.87
C SER A 473 3.42 -17.61 -6.76
N VAL A 474 2.85 -17.14 -7.88
CA VAL A 474 1.93 -16.01 -7.89
C VAL A 474 0.62 -16.35 -7.20
N LEU A 475 0.04 -17.52 -7.49
CA LEU A 475 -1.18 -17.99 -6.83
C LEU A 475 -1.01 -18.10 -5.30
N ASN A 476 0.12 -18.64 -4.84
CA ASN A 476 0.44 -18.74 -3.42
C ASN A 476 0.51 -17.36 -2.75
N LEU A 477 1.16 -16.39 -3.40
CA LEU A 477 1.25 -15.03 -2.88
C LEU A 477 -0.11 -14.32 -2.86
N HIS A 478 -0.95 -14.54 -3.89
CA HIS A 478 -2.31 -14.00 -3.91
C HIS A 478 -3.15 -14.57 -2.76
N MET A 479 -3.02 -15.88 -2.52
CA MET A 479 -3.70 -16.56 -1.42
C MET A 479 -3.26 -15.99 -0.06
N GLN A 480 -1.96 -15.80 0.13
CA GLN A 480 -1.44 -15.19 1.36
C GLN A 480 -1.89 -13.74 1.53
N GLY A 481 -1.99 -12.97 0.46
CA GLY A 481 -2.59 -11.63 0.46
C GLY A 481 -4.03 -11.65 0.97
N ALA A 482 -4.84 -12.57 0.46
CA ALA A 482 -6.23 -12.72 0.89
C ALA A 482 -6.35 -13.22 2.35
N ILE A 483 -5.49 -14.15 2.78
CA ILE A 483 -5.40 -14.58 4.18
C ILE A 483 -5.00 -13.40 5.09
N ALA A 484 -4.04 -12.57 4.64
CA ALA A 484 -3.66 -11.37 5.37
C ALA A 484 -4.83 -10.38 5.48
N ALA A 485 -5.60 -10.20 4.41
CA ALA A 485 -6.82 -9.38 4.42
C ALA A 485 -7.85 -9.90 5.43
N PHE A 486 -7.98 -11.23 5.58
CA PHE A 486 -8.83 -11.80 6.62
C PHE A 486 -8.32 -11.48 8.03
N PHE A 487 -7.02 -11.63 8.27
CA PHE A 487 -6.37 -11.37 9.58
C PHE A 487 -5.90 -9.93 9.78
N GLN A 488 -6.39 -8.98 8.98
CA GLN A 488 -5.99 -7.57 9.06
C GLN A 488 -6.24 -6.95 10.45
N ASP A 489 -7.07 -7.53 11.32
CA ASP A 489 -7.22 -7.03 12.69
C ASP A 489 -5.97 -7.14 13.55
N LEU A 490 -5.03 -8.03 13.18
CA LEU A 490 -3.75 -8.20 13.86
C LEU A 490 -2.72 -7.14 13.42
N ASN A 491 -2.91 -6.53 12.24
CA ASN A 491 -1.98 -5.49 11.77
C ASN A 491 -2.17 -4.20 12.61
N PRO A 492 -1.09 -3.60 13.17
CA PRO A 492 -1.18 -2.30 13.84
C PRO A 492 -1.82 -1.22 12.96
N LYS A 493 -2.65 -0.38 13.62
CA LYS A 493 -3.33 0.75 12.97
C LYS A 493 -2.75 2.07 13.44
N GLU A 494 -2.34 2.90 12.49
CA GLU A 494 -1.74 4.19 12.80
C GLU A 494 -2.74 5.35 12.72
N ILE A 495 -3.74 5.26 11.83
CA ILE A 495 -4.78 6.28 11.68
C ILE A 495 -6.11 5.76 12.26
N ARG A 496 -6.58 6.45 13.30
CA ARG A 496 -7.90 6.23 13.90
C ARG A 496 -8.78 7.43 13.59
N LEU A 497 -9.71 7.25 12.67
CA LEU A 497 -10.78 8.20 12.44
C LEU A 497 -11.97 7.81 13.31
N THR A 498 -12.38 8.70 14.21
CA THR A 498 -13.50 8.47 15.12
C THR A 498 -14.78 9.15 14.62
N ILE A 499 -15.91 8.48 14.80
CA ILE A 499 -17.23 9.07 14.54
C ILE A 499 -17.64 9.96 15.69
N LYS A 500 -18.05 11.19 15.38
CA LYS A 500 -18.63 12.14 16.33
C LYS A 500 -20.14 12.34 16.16
N ASN A 501 -20.75 11.73 15.13
CA ASN A 501 -22.19 11.86 14.88
C ASN A 501 -22.99 11.23 16.04
N PRO A 502 -23.80 12.00 16.80
CA PRO A 502 -24.49 11.50 17.99
C PRO A 502 -25.52 10.40 17.69
N GLN A 503 -26.17 10.44 16.52
CA GLN A 503 -27.16 9.43 16.13
C GLN A 503 -26.49 8.08 15.89
N ILE A 504 -25.35 8.08 15.19
CA ILE A 504 -24.56 6.85 14.98
C ILE A 504 -24.04 6.30 16.31
N LEU A 505 -23.51 7.17 17.18
CA LEU A 505 -23.01 6.77 18.49
C LEU A 505 -24.10 6.12 19.35
N THR A 506 -25.29 6.72 19.37
CA THR A 506 -26.46 6.20 20.11
C THR A 506 -26.91 4.86 19.56
N LEU A 507 -27.13 4.78 18.24
CA LEU A 507 -27.56 3.55 17.57
C LEU A 507 -26.55 2.40 17.77
N PHE A 508 -25.25 2.70 17.69
CA PHE A 508 -24.19 1.72 17.92
C PHE A 508 -24.16 1.22 19.36
N ARG A 509 -24.30 2.14 20.32
CA ARG A 509 -24.34 1.78 21.75
C ARG A 509 -25.54 0.91 22.08
N GLU A 510 -26.72 1.23 21.56
CA GLU A 510 -27.94 0.44 21.77
C GLU A 510 -27.81 -0.97 21.18
N LYS A 511 -27.25 -1.09 19.97
CA LYS A 511 -27.18 -2.37 19.26
C LYS A 511 -26.02 -3.27 19.71
N TYR A 512 -24.86 -2.68 20.02
CA TYR A 512 -23.61 -3.42 20.28
C TYR A 512 -22.97 -3.15 21.64
N GLY A 513 -23.41 -2.15 22.41
CA GLY A 513 -22.77 -1.77 23.68
C GLY A 513 -22.68 -2.91 24.70
N SER A 514 -23.79 -3.63 24.94
CA SER A 514 -23.80 -4.81 25.82
C SER A 514 -22.91 -5.94 25.29
N LYS A 515 -23.04 -6.24 23.98
CA LYS A 515 -22.24 -7.23 23.25
C LYS A 515 -20.73 -6.95 23.34
N ILE A 516 -20.32 -5.68 23.30
CA ILE A 516 -18.92 -5.26 23.47
C ILE A 516 -18.50 -5.47 24.91
N SER A 517 -19.27 -4.96 25.88
CA SER A 517 -18.96 -5.07 27.31
C SER A 517 -18.76 -6.52 27.77
N GLU A 518 -19.59 -7.43 27.28
CA GLU A 518 -19.46 -8.86 27.56
C GLU A 518 -18.18 -9.45 26.97
N ARG A 519 -17.81 -9.07 25.74
CA ARG A 519 -16.62 -9.59 25.05
C ARG A 519 -15.33 -9.10 25.69
N VAL A 520 -15.20 -7.81 25.96
CA VAL A 520 -13.95 -7.24 26.49
C VAL A 520 -13.55 -7.77 27.86
N LYS A 521 -14.54 -8.30 28.62
CA LYS A 521 -14.35 -8.95 29.93
C LYS A 521 -13.87 -10.40 29.85
N LYS A 522 -13.91 -11.03 28.67
CA LYS A 522 -13.41 -12.39 28.47
C LYS A 522 -11.88 -12.42 28.62
N ASP A 523 -11.35 -13.52 29.15
CA ASP A 523 -9.92 -13.82 29.07
C ASP A 523 -9.49 -14.01 27.60
N LYS A 524 -8.17 -13.93 27.33
CA LYS A 524 -7.62 -13.97 25.97
C LYS A 524 -8.13 -15.16 25.16
N LYS A 525 -8.11 -16.36 25.74
CA LYS A 525 -8.50 -17.59 25.05
C LYS A 525 -10.00 -17.58 24.72
N SER A 526 -10.84 -17.26 25.71
CA SER A 526 -12.29 -17.17 25.51
C SER A 526 -12.68 -16.04 24.54
N PHE A 527 -11.91 -14.95 24.53
CA PHE A 527 -12.06 -13.84 23.60
C PHE A 527 -11.76 -14.27 22.16
N ILE A 528 -10.62 -14.92 21.91
CA ILE A 528 -10.22 -15.39 20.58
C ILE A 528 -11.27 -16.36 20.01
N GLN A 529 -11.77 -17.28 20.85
CA GLN A 529 -12.83 -18.21 20.48
C GLN A 529 -14.13 -17.51 20.10
N ASP A 530 -14.51 -16.45 20.82
CA ASP A 530 -15.68 -15.65 20.47
C ASP A 530 -15.46 -14.83 19.19
N PHE A 531 -14.30 -14.19 19.06
CA PHE A 531 -13.97 -13.26 17.99
C PHE A 531 -13.94 -13.98 16.63
N TYR A 532 -13.16 -15.06 16.53
CA TYR A 532 -13.04 -15.86 15.31
C TYR A 532 -14.01 -17.04 15.25
N GLY A 533 -14.81 -17.28 16.30
CA GLY A 533 -15.86 -18.32 16.38
C GLY A 533 -16.59 -18.62 15.08
N PRO A 534 -17.22 -17.61 14.45
CA PRO A 534 -18.06 -17.79 13.26
C PRO A 534 -17.32 -18.46 12.08
N ILE A 535 -16.02 -18.20 11.92
CA ILE A 535 -15.26 -18.74 10.77
C ILE A 535 -15.10 -20.26 10.88
N THR A 536 -14.95 -20.79 12.10
CA THR A 536 -14.64 -22.21 12.28
C THR A 536 -15.81 -23.12 11.91
N GLU A 537 -17.04 -22.61 12.02
CA GLU A 537 -18.25 -23.32 11.59
C GLU A 537 -18.31 -23.46 10.08
N ILE A 538 -17.75 -22.46 9.39
CA ILE A 538 -17.72 -22.38 7.94
C ILE A 538 -16.56 -23.21 7.36
N LEU A 539 -15.41 -23.22 8.02
CA LEU A 539 -14.23 -23.99 7.61
C LEU A 539 -14.38 -25.50 7.84
N GLY A 540 -15.28 -25.93 8.71
CA GLY A 540 -15.58 -27.36 8.92
C GLY A 540 -14.46 -28.18 9.58
N GLY A 541 -13.45 -27.51 10.19
CA GLY A 541 -12.29 -28.13 10.83
C GLY A 541 -12.42 -28.35 12.35
N ARG A 542 -11.35 -28.86 12.97
CA ARG A 542 -11.25 -29.08 14.42
C ARG A 542 -11.11 -27.74 15.16
N LYS A 543 -12.24 -27.17 15.59
CA LYS A 543 -12.33 -25.86 16.27
C LYS A 543 -11.27 -25.64 17.37
N SER A 544 -11.06 -26.64 18.23
CA SER A 544 -10.15 -26.55 19.37
C SER A 544 -8.68 -26.39 18.97
N GLU A 545 -8.23 -27.06 17.90
CA GLU A 545 -6.85 -26.98 17.41
C GLU A 545 -6.55 -25.58 16.87
N PHE A 546 -7.47 -25.03 16.06
CA PHE A 546 -7.32 -23.68 15.49
C PHE A 546 -7.22 -22.61 16.58
N PHE A 547 -8.11 -22.63 17.58
CA PHE A 547 -8.07 -21.62 18.64
C PHE A 547 -6.87 -21.79 19.57
N ASN A 548 -6.45 -23.02 19.86
CA ASN A 548 -5.24 -23.25 20.64
C ASN A 548 -4.00 -22.75 19.88
N PHE A 549 -3.94 -22.94 18.57
CA PHE A 549 -2.87 -22.39 17.73
C PHE A 549 -2.86 -20.85 17.76
N LEU A 550 -4.02 -20.22 17.54
CA LEU A 550 -4.11 -18.75 17.60
C LEU A 550 -3.70 -18.20 18.97
N ASP A 551 -4.18 -18.79 20.06
CA ASP A 551 -3.92 -18.34 21.44
C ASP A 551 -2.47 -18.51 21.89
N LYS A 552 -1.80 -19.60 21.47
CA LYS A 552 -0.45 -19.95 21.93
C LYS A 552 0.65 -19.47 21.00
N GLU A 553 0.43 -19.50 19.70
CA GLU A 553 1.49 -19.33 18.69
C GLU A 553 1.37 -18.01 17.90
N VAL A 554 0.21 -17.35 17.91
CA VAL A 554 -0.05 -16.19 17.04
C VAL A 554 -0.36 -14.92 17.82
N ILE A 555 -1.35 -14.95 18.70
CA ILE A 555 -1.95 -13.77 19.35
C ILE A 555 -1.28 -13.54 20.70
N ASP A 556 -0.45 -12.50 20.76
CA ASP A 556 0.12 -11.99 22.01
C ASP A 556 -0.83 -10.98 22.70
N GLU A 557 -0.39 -10.37 23.80
CA GLU A 557 -1.22 -9.41 24.54
C GLU A 557 -1.45 -8.10 23.78
N THR A 558 -0.48 -7.68 22.95
CA THR A 558 -0.64 -6.49 22.10
C THR A 558 -1.70 -6.75 21.03
N ASP A 559 -1.63 -7.91 20.38
CA ASP A 559 -2.65 -8.35 19.43
C ASP A 559 -4.03 -8.43 20.08
N HIS A 560 -4.11 -9.01 21.28
CA HIS A 560 -5.36 -9.12 22.03
C HIS A 560 -6.01 -7.75 22.28
N LEU A 561 -5.21 -6.73 22.62
CA LEU A 561 -5.69 -5.35 22.75
C LEU A 561 -6.19 -4.81 21.39
N LEU A 562 -5.44 -5.02 20.31
CA LEU A 562 -5.85 -4.61 18.96
C LEU A 562 -7.18 -5.24 18.54
N LEU A 563 -7.40 -6.53 18.85
CA LEU A 563 -8.66 -7.21 18.56
C LEU A 563 -9.83 -6.63 19.37
N LYS A 564 -9.62 -6.24 20.64
CA LYS A 564 -10.67 -5.56 21.43
C LYS A 564 -11.07 -4.23 20.81
N GLU A 565 -10.11 -3.47 20.28
CA GLU A 565 -10.40 -2.22 19.58
C GLU A 565 -11.25 -2.43 18.32
N CYS A 566 -11.08 -3.56 17.62
CA CYS A 566 -11.84 -3.87 16.42
C CYS A 566 -13.34 -4.04 16.68
N LEU A 567 -13.75 -4.32 17.93
CA LEU A 567 -15.16 -4.36 18.33
C LEU A 567 -15.86 -2.99 18.18
N TYR A 568 -15.12 -1.90 18.13
CA TYR A 568 -15.65 -0.53 17.96
C TYR A 568 -15.74 -0.11 16.50
N LYS A 569 -15.71 -1.05 15.54
CA LYS A 569 -15.90 -0.72 14.13
C LYS A 569 -17.16 -1.36 13.56
N LEU A 570 -17.85 -0.64 12.69
CA LEU A 570 -19.06 -1.15 12.05
C LEU A 570 -18.77 -2.28 11.06
N ASP A 571 -17.68 -2.19 10.29
CA ASP A 571 -17.25 -3.19 9.32
C ASP A 571 -16.97 -4.57 9.97
N PHE A 572 -16.43 -4.58 11.20
CA PHE A 572 -16.29 -5.79 12.01
C PHE A 572 -17.66 -6.46 12.26
N TRP A 573 -18.65 -5.70 12.72
CA TRP A 573 -19.98 -6.24 13.01
C TRP A 573 -20.70 -6.69 11.74
N MET A 574 -20.60 -5.94 10.64
CA MET A 574 -21.16 -6.36 9.35
C MET A 574 -20.61 -7.70 8.90
N ASN A 575 -19.28 -7.87 8.94
CA ASN A 575 -18.63 -9.13 8.59
C ASN A 575 -19.04 -10.26 9.54
N ARG A 576 -19.03 -10.01 10.86
CA ARG A 576 -19.39 -11.01 11.85
C ARG A 576 -20.83 -11.50 11.68
N GLU A 577 -21.77 -10.57 11.52
CA GLU A 577 -23.19 -10.86 11.35
C GLU A 577 -23.46 -11.60 10.03
N LEU A 578 -22.72 -11.27 8.98
CA LEU A 578 -22.75 -12.02 7.73
C LEU A 578 -22.26 -13.46 7.92
N LEU A 579 -21.08 -13.66 8.52
CA LEU A 579 -20.50 -14.98 8.75
C LEU A 579 -21.40 -15.87 9.63
N ASN A 580 -22.05 -15.29 10.65
CA ASN A 580 -23.02 -16.03 11.49
C ASN A 580 -24.24 -16.57 10.70
N ARG A 581 -24.62 -15.91 9.60
CA ARG A 581 -25.78 -16.27 8.78
C ARG A 581 -25.44 -17.21 7.63
N VAL A 582 -24.17 -17.25 7.23
CA VAL A 582 -23.69 -18.12 6.17
C VAL A 582 -23.69 -19.58 6.64
N LYS A 583 -24.74 -20.31 6.29
CA LYS A 583 -24.95 -21.73 6.68
C LYS A 583 -24.21 -22.74 5.79
N TYR A 584 -23.40 -22.28 4.84
CA TYR A 584 -22.67 -23.16 3.90
C TYR A 584 -21.28 -23.49 4.43
N LYS A 585 -20.90 -24.77 4.40
CA LYS A 585 -19.59 -25.24 4.89
C LYS A 585 -18.51 -25.12 3.80
N TYR A 586 -18.08 -23.89 3.51
CA TYR A 586 -17.10 -23.59 2.45
C TYR A 586 -15.82 -24.44 2.56
N GLY A 587 -15.29 -24.64 3.77
CA GLY A 587 -14.04 -25.40 3.95
C GLY A 587 -14.12 -26.85 3.46
N LYS A 588 -15.31 -27.47 3.48
CA LYS A 588 -15.50 -28.83 2.96
C LYS A 588 -15.32 -28.90 1.44
N TYR A 589 -15.70 -27.84 0.71
CA TYR A 589 -15.74 -27.85 -0.75
C TYR A 589 -14.54 -27.16 -1.38
N TYR A 590 -14.01 -26.13 -0.71
CA TYR A 590 -12.93 -25.30 -1.22
C TYR A 590 -11.60 -25.54 -0.50
N GLY A 591 -11.59 -26.17 0.68
CA GLY A 591 -10.41 -26.22 1.53
C GLY A 591 -10.26 -24.97 2.40
N LYS A 592 -9.38 -25.05 3.40
CA LYS A 592 -9.10 -24.01 4.40
C LYS A 592 -8.53 -22.75 3.75
N SER A 593 -7.53 -22.89 2.88
CA SER A 593 -6.78 -21.74 2.34
C SER A 593 -7.66 -20.89 1.44
N LEU A 594 -8.31 -21.53 0.46
CA LEU A 594 -9.24 -20.88 -0.45
C LEU A 594 -10.42 -20.26 0.32
N SER A 595 -10.96 -20.96 1.32
CA SER A 595 -12.03 -20.44 2.18
C SER A 595 -11.64 -19.14 2.86
N LEU A 596 -10.49 -19.10 3.53
CA LEU A 596 -9.96 -17.89 4.14
C LEU A 596 -9.71 -16.79 3.11
N GLY A 597 -9.30 -17.16 1.89
CA GLY A 597 -9.15 -16.23 0.78
C GLY A 597 -10.44 -15.49 0.43
N PHE A 598 -11.57 -16.18 0.24
CA PHE A 598 -12.86 -15.53 -0.05
C PHE A 598 -13.30 -14.62 1.09
N PHE A 599 -13.12 -15.04 2.34
CA PHE A 599 -13.51 -14.25 3.50
C PHE A 599 -12.60 -13.03 3.69
N GLY A 600 -11.34 -13.12 3.26
CA GLY A 600 -10.46 -11.96 3.12
C GLY A 600 -11.01 -10.95 2.11
N GLN A 601 -11.38 -11.40 0.91
CA GLN A 601 -11.96 -10.52 -0.12
C GLN A 601 -13.32 -9.94 0.29
N LEU A 602 -14.18 -10.75 0.88
CA LEU A 602 -15.46 -10.33 1.46
C LEU A 602 -15.24 -9.16 2.42
N ARG A 603 -14.26 -9.30 3.30
CA ARG A 603 -13.93 -8.30 4.31
C ARG A 603 -13.47 -6.97 3.70
N GLU A 604 -12.78 -6.99 2.57
CA GLU A 604 -12.33 -5.78 1.86
C GLU A 604 -13.46 -5.07 1.11
N LEU A 605 -14.47 -5.82 0.64
CA LEU A 605 -15.41 -5.30 -0.34
C LEU A 605 -16.84 -5.13 0.19
N LEU A 606 -17.21 -5.85 1.27
CA LEU A 606 -18.58 -5.90 1.79
C LEU A 606 -19.13 -4.52 2.13
N PHE A 607 -18.38 -3.71 2.87
CA PHE A 607 -18.91 -2.42 3.32
C PHE A 607 -19.17 -1.49 2.14
N GLY A 608 -18.24 -1.40 1.20
CA GLY A 608 -18.41 -0.63 -0.04
C GLY A 608 -19.57 -1.10 -0.90
N LEU A 609 -19.81 -2.42 -0.99
CA LEU A 609 -20.99 -2.97 -1.67
C LEU A 609 -22.29 -2.49 -1.03
N LEU A 610 -22.39 -2.59 0.30
CA LEU A 610 -23.59 -2.20 1.04
C LEU A 610 -23.86 -0.70 0.93
N VAL A 611 -22.82 0.14 1.03
CA VAL A 611 -22.92 1.59 0.84
C VAL A 611 -23.37 1.94 -0.58
N LEU A 612 -22.77 1.31 -1.59
CA LEU A 612 -23.12 1.54 -3.00
C LEU A 612 -24.57 1.14 -3.30
N ASN A 613 -24.99 -0.07 -2.91
CA ASN A 613 -26.36 -0.55 -3.11
C ASN A 613 -27.38 0.38 -2.45
N HIS A 614 -27.10 0.78 -1.21
CA HIS A 614 -27.99 1.66 -0.46
C HIS A 614 -28.09 3.06 -1.08
N SER A 615 -26.98 3.60 -1.58
CA SER A 615 -26.97 4.86 -2.33
C SER A 615 -27.77 4.79 -3.63
N ILE A 616 -27.63 3.69 -4.40
CA ILE A 616 -28.39 3.47 -5.64
C ILE A 616 -29.89 3.40 -5.36
N LYS A 617 -30.29 2.70 -4.29
CA LYS A 617 -31.71 2.61 -3.87
C LYS A 617 -32.30 3.99 -3.58
N LYS A 618 -31.55 4.89 -2.94
CA LYS A 618 -32.00 6.27 -2.68
C LYS A 618 -32.23 7.08 -3.96
N GLN A 619 -31.57 6.72 -5.06
CA GLN A 619 -31.58 7.47 -6.33
C GLN A 619 -32.43 6.82 -7.43
N THR A 620 -33.08 5.69 -7.14
CA THR A 620 -33.88 4.93 -8.10
C THR A 620 -35.27 4.66 -7.57
N ASN A 621 -36.21 4.33 -8.46
CA ASN A 621 -37.48 3.77 -8.02
C ASN A 621 -37.28 2.34 -7.48
N SER A 622 -38.21 1.86 -6.66
CA SER A 622 -38.10 0.58 -5.96
C SER A 622 -37.85 -0.61 -6.88
N LYS A 623 -38.48 -0.62 -8.07
CA LYS A 623 -38.32 -1.70 -9.06
C LYS A 623 -36.90 -1.74 -9.62
N LEU A 624 -36.42 -0.64 -10.20
CA LEU A 624 -35.09 -0.56 -10.80
C LEU A 624 -33.98 -0.73 -9.75
N GLY A 625 -34.18 -0.15 -8.55
CA GLY A 625 -33.22 -0.30 -7.45
C GLY A 625 -33.04 -1.76 -7.03
N GLY A 626 -34.15 -2.51 -6.91
CA GLY A 626 -34.11 -3.94 -6.59
C GLY A 626 -33.47 -4.79 -7.70
N GLU A 627 -33.72 -4.47 -8.97
CA GLU A 627 -33.08 -5.15 -10.11
C GLU A 627 -31.55 -4.94 -10.10
N ILE A 628 -31.09 -3.70 -9.91
CA ILE A 628 -29.66 -3.36 -9.83
C ILE A 628 -28.98 -4.05 -8.63
N GLU A 629 -29.58 -3.96 -7.45
CA GLU A 629 -29.04 -4.58 -6.24
C GLU A 629 -28.85 -6.09 -6.40
N ASN A 630 -29.87 -6.79 -6.92
CA ASN A 630 -29.82 -8.22 -7.11
C ASN A 630 -28.71 -8.60 -8.09
N PHE A 631 -28.56 -7.85 -9.19
CA PHE A 631 -27.50 -8.06 -10.15
C PHE A 631 -26.11 -7.82 -9.55
N LEU A 632 -25.90 -6.70 -8.85
CA LEU A 632 -24.61 -6.40 -8.21
C LEU A 632 -24.23 -7.44 -7.14
N LYS A 633 -25.21 -7.97 -6.38
CA LYS A 633 -24.98 -9.08 -5.42
C LYS A 633 -24.59 -10.37 -6.14
N GLN A 634 -25.19 -10.67 -7.29
CA GLN A 634 -24.80 -11.84 -8.09
C GLN A 634 -23.38 -11.72 -8.62
N VAL A 635 -23.03 -10.57 -9.21
CA VAL A 635 -21.68 -10.27 -9.67
C VAL A 635 -20.68 -10.34 -8.51
N PHE A 636 -21.03 -9.76 -7.36
CA PHE A 636 -20.18 -9.76 -6.18
C PHE A 636 -19.84 -11.19 -5.72
N VAL A 637 -20.85 -12.05 -5.57
CA VAL A 637 -20.65 -13.41 -5.05
C VAL A 637 -20.03 -14.34 -6.10
N GLY A 638 -20.50 -14.27 -7.35
CA GLY A 638 -20.07 -15.16 -8.42
C GLY A 638 -18.75 -14.74 -9.07
N ASP A 639 -18.64 -13.48 -9.49
CA ASP A 639 -17.53 -13.01 -10.32
C ASP A 639 -16.40 -12.38 -9.51
N LEU A 640 -16.71 -11.65 -8.43
CA LEU A 640 -15.67 -11.04 -7.59
C LEU A 640 -15.10 -12.02 -6.56
N LEU A 641 -15.96 -12.70 -5.79
CA LEU A 641 -15.51 -13.70 -4.82
C LEU A 641 -15.18 -15.07 -5.44
N GLY A 642 -15.63 -15.32 -6.67
CA GLY A 642 -15.40 -16.59 -7.38
C GLY A 642 -16.18 -17.79 -6.82
N ILE A 643 -17.26 -17.55 -6.07
CA ILE A 643 -18.01 -18.64 -5.42
C ILE A 643 -18.91 -19.32 -6.46
N GLY A 644 -18.84 -20.66 -6.51
CA GLY A 644 -19.68 -21.47 -7.38
C GLY A 644 -21.16 -21.51 -6.97
N ALA A 645 -22.02 -21.85 -7.93
CA ALA A 645 -23.49 -21.74 -7.82
C ALA A 645 -24.11 -22.33 -6.52
N SER A 646 -23.58 -23.45 -5.99
CA SER A 646 -24.10 -24.07 -4.75
C SER A 646 -23.87 -23.22 -3.50
N GLY A 647 -22.78 -22.45 -3.44
CA GLY A 647 -22.48 -21.53 -2.34
C GLY A 647 -23.23 -20.19 -2.46
N ASN A 648 -23.62 -19.80 -3.68
CA ASN A 648 -24.14 -18.47 -3.97
C ASN A 648 -25.44 -18.15 -3.25
N LYS A 649 -26.38 -19.10 -3.20
CA LYS A 649 -27.70 -18.88 -2.58
C LYS A 649 -27.60 -18.54 -1.09
N ALA A 650 -26.72 -19.24 -0.36
CA ALA A 650 -26.52 -19.01 1.07
C ALA A 650 -25.91 -17.63 1.33
N MET A 651 -24.87 -17.27 0.57
CA MET A 651 -24.23 -15.95 0.68
C MET A 651 -25.19 -14.82 0.30
N PHE A 652 -25.94 -14.99 -0.78
CA PHE A 652 -26.91 -13.99 -1.27
C PHE A 652 -28.02 -13.70 -0.24
N THR A 653 -28.54 -14.75 0.39
CA THR A 653 -29.55 -14.61 1.46
C THR A 653 -28.97 -13.85 2.64
N ALA A 654 -27.79 -14.26 3.11
CA ALA A 654 -27.12 -13.62 4.23
C ALA A 654 -26.77 -12.15 3.95
N LEU A 655 -26.33 -11.81 2.72
CA LEU A 655 -26.06 -10.42 2.31
C LEU A 655 -27.32 -9.55 2.38
N SER A 656 -28.46 -10.07 1.96
CA SER A 656 -29.72 -9.30 1.98
C SER A 656 -30.24 -9.08 3.39
N GLU A 657 -30.10 -10.07 4.27
CA GLU A 657 -30.43 -9.93 5.69
C GLU A 657 -29.52 -8.91 6.40
N VAL A 658 -28.21 -8.93 6.12
CA VAL A 658 -27.25 -7.98 6.69
C VAL A 658 -27.51 -6.56 6.17
N GLU A 659 -27.79 -6.38 4.88
CA GLU A 659 -28.10 -5.05 4.35
C GLU A 659 -29.31 -4.41 5.04
N GLU A 660 -30.38 -5.17 5.27
CA GLU A 660 -31.55 -4.67 6.01
C GLU A 660 -31.22 -4.40 7.48
N GLU A 661 -30.46 -5.28 8.14
CA GLU A 661 -30.06 -5.11 9.55
C GLU A 661 -29.22 -3.85 9.79
N PHE A 662 -28.46 -3.40 8.79
CA PHE A 662 -27.57 -2.25 8.87
C PHE A 662 -28.10 -1.00 8.14
N LYS A 663 -29.31 -1.04 7.60
CA LYS A 663 -29.93 0.04 6.82
C LYS A 663 -29.87 1.41 7.49
N ASP A 664 -30.16 1.48 8.79
CA ASP A 664 -30.15 2.74 9.54
C ASP A 664 -28.72 3.29 9.71
N PHE A 665 -27.74 2.41 9.94
CA PHE A 665 -26.34 2.83 9.89
C PHE A 665 -25.96 3.33 8.52
N LEU A 666 -26.26 2.59 7.45
CA LEU A 666 -25.94 2.97 6.07
C LEU A 666 -26.58 4.32 5.71
N ASN A 667 -27.82 4.57 6.14
CA ASN A 667 -28.49 5.86 5.97
C ASN A 667 -27.69 7.02 6.56
N LEU A 668 -27.27 6.89 7.82
CA LEU A 668 -26.49 7.91 8.53
C LEU A 668 -25.07 8.03 7.97
N TRP A 669 -24.47 6.91 7.55
CA TRP A 669 -23.09 6.86 7.06
C TRP A 669 -22.92 7.58 5.72
N ILE A 670 -23.89 7.43 4.82
CA ILE A 670 -23.92 8.17 3.55
C ILE A 670 -23.96 9.68 3.79
N GLY A 671 -24.60 10.14 4.86
CA GLY A 671 -24.66 11.56 5.22
C GLY A 671 -23.43 12.08 5.98
N LEU A 672 -22.36 11.30 6.11
CA LEU A 672 -21.13 11.74 6.77
C LEU A 672 -20.18 12.43 5.79
N ASP A 673 -19.43 13.42 6.29
CA ASP A 673 -18.36 14.09 5.56
C ASP A 673 -18.84 14.56 4.16
N ASP A 674 -18.17 14.13 3.08
CA ASP A 674 -18.51 14.36 1.67
C ASP A 674 -19.06 13.11 0.97
N ASN A 675 -19.43 12.07 1.73
CA ASN A 675 -19.91 10.81 1.17
C ASN A 675 -21.15 10.99 0.30
N GLU A 676 -22.06 11.89 0.67
CA GLU A 676 -23.33 12.05 -0.03
C GLU A 676 -23.13 12.51 -1.47
N GLU A 677 -22.41 13.62 -1.68
CA GLU A 677 -22.12 14.16 -3.01
C GLU A 677 -21.35 13.15 -3.87
N PHE A 678 -20.36 12.49 -3.27
CA PHE A 678 -19.52 11.52 -3.96
C PHE A 678 -20.30 10.25 -4.37
N LEU A 679 -21.09 9.70 -3.46
CA LEU A 679 -21.92 8.53 -3.73
C LEU A 679 -23.05 8.84 -4.69
N GLN A 680 -23.59 10.07 -4.69
CA GLN A 680 -24.50 10.55 -5.72
C GLN A 680 -23.87 10.48 -7.10
N PHE A 681 -22.65 11.02 -7.25
CA PHE A 681 -21.91 10.93 -8.51
C PHE A 681 -21.67 9.48 -8.96
N ILE A 682 -21.15 8.62 -8.06
CA ILE A 682 -20.88 7.21 -8.38
C ILE A 682 -22.16 6.48 -8.76
N SER A 683 -23.21 6.58 -7.95
CA SER A 683 -24.47 5.87 -8.17
C SER A 683 -25.12 6.30 -9.48
N LYS A 684 -25.15 7.60 -9.81
CA LYS A 684 -25.66 8.09 -11.08
C LYS A 684 -24.94 7.45 -12.28
N ASN A 685 -23.61 7.39 -12.22
CA ASN A 685 -22.79 6.76 -13.26
C ASN A 685 -23.02 5.24 -13.35
N MET A 686 -23.10 4.55 -12.20
CA MET A 686 -23.39 3.12 -12.12
C MET A 686 -24.77 2.79 -12.70
N ILE A 687 -25.81 3.55 -12.34
CA ILE A 687 -27.17 3.38 -12.85
C ILE A 687 -27.18 3.57 -14.37
N LYS A 688 -26.47 4.58 -14.89
CA LYS A 688 -26.35 4.83 -16.34
C LYS A 688 -25.64 3.69 -17.07
N TYR A 689 -24.59 3.13 -16.48
CA TYR A 689 -23.89 1.96 -17.01
C TYR A 689 -24.81 0.73 -17.02
N LEU A 690 -25.36 0.34 -15.87
CA LEU A 690 -26.18 -0.87 -15.74
C LEU A 690 -27.46 -0.83 -16.57
N LYS A 691 -28.09 0.34 -16.76
CA LYS A 691 -29.23 0.48 -17.69
C LYS A 691 -28.87 0.12 -19.14
N LYS A 692 -27.60 0.28 -19.55
CA LYS A 692 -27.14 -0.17 -20.86
C LYS A 692 -26.90 -1.68 -20.85
N GLU A 693 -26.24 -2.19 -19.82
CA GLU A 693 -25.94 -3.62 -19.70
C GLU A 693 -27.19 -4.50 -19.56
N PHE A 694 -28.25 -4.00 -18.91
CA PHE A 694 -29.55 -4.67 -18.84
C PHE A 694 -30.28 -4.80 -20.18
N LYS A 695 -29.76 -4.20 -21.26
CA LYS A 695 -30.27 -4.47 -22.62
C LYS A 695 -29.71 -5.77 -23.21
N HIS A 696 -28.68 -6.35 -22.59
CA HIS A 696 -28.14 -7.66 -22.95
C HIS A 696 -28.88 -8.77 -22.18
N GLU A 697 -29.10 -9.92 -22.83
CA GLU A 697 -29.72 -11.09 -22.21
C GLU A 697 -28.76 -12.29 -22.28
N PRO A 698 -28.19 -12.77 -21.15
CA PRO A 698 -28.29 -12.20 -19.80
C PRO A 698 -27.46 -10.91 -19.63
N PRO A 699 -27.80 -10.05 -18.65
CA PRO A 699 -26.93 -8.95 -18.26
C PRO A 699 -25.54 -9.44 -17.88
N TYR A 700 -24.51 -8.70 -18.27
CA TYR A 700 -23.12 -9.11 -18.07
C TYR A 700 -22.26 -7.87 -17.77
N ILE A 701 -21.26 -8.01 -16.90
CA ILE A 701 -20.22 -7.01 -16.68
C ILE A 701 -18.94 -7.49 -17.35
N GLY A 702 -18.40 -6.67 -18.25
CA GLY A 702 -17.14 -6.93 -18.93
C GLY A 702 -16.01 -7.22 -17.96
N SER A 703 -15.07 -8.07 -18.37
CA SER A 703 -13.97 -8.51 -17.50
C SER A 703 -13.06 -7.38 -17.01
N ASP A 704 -12.93 -6.31 -17.80
CA ASP A 704 -12.26 -5.07 -17.42
C ASP A 704 -13.05 -4.26 -16.38
N ASP A 705 -14.38 -4.24 -16.53
CA ASP A 705 -15.31 -3.58 -15.63
C ASP A 705 -15.44 -4.31 -14.29
N LEU A 706 -15.22 -5.62 -14.24
CA LEU A 706 -15.11 -6.37 -12.98
C LEU A 706 -13.93 -5.90 -12.13
N ILE A 707 -12.76 -5.66 -12.74
CA ILE A 707 -11.58 -5.13 -12.03
C ILE A 707 -11.86 -3.72 -11.49
N ARG A 708 -12.49 -2.87 -12.32
CA ARG A 708 -12.88 -1.51 -11.93
C ARG A 708 -13.91 -1.50 -10.81
N LEU A 709 -14.91 -2.39 -10.87
CA LEU A 709 -15.93 -2.53 -9.83
C LEU A 709 -15.29 -2.97 -8.51
N ARG A 710 -14.39 -3.97 -8.54
CA ARG A 710 -13.63 -4.41 -7.37
C ARG A 710 -12.93 -3.22 -6.70
N GLY A 711 -12.22 -2.41 -7.49
CA GLY A 711 -11.56 -1.19 -7.03
C GLY A 711 -12.45 -0.14 -6.41
N LEU A 712 -13.58 0.12 -7.05
CA LEU A 712 -14.58 1.04 -6.53
C LEU A 712 -15.10 0.58 -5.16
N LEU A 713 -15.53 -0.67 -5.05
CA LEU A 713 -16.06 -1.22 -3.79
C LEU A 713 -15.02 -1.15 -2.68
N LYS A 714 -13.76 -1.42 -3.01
CA LYS A 714 -12.65 -1.32 -2.06
C LYS A 714 -12.46 0.10 -1.52
N ASN A 715 -12.34 1.09 -2.42
CA ASN A 715 -12.15 2.49 -2.04
C ASN A 715 -13.31 2.98 -1.17
N LEU A 716 -14.54 2.58 -1.51
CA LEU A 716 -15.71 2.86 -0.68
C LEU A 716 -15.60 2.26 0.71
N THR A 717 -15.21 0.98 0.86
CA THR A 717 -14.99 0.36 2.17
C THR A 717 -13.99 1.15 3.02
N TYR A 718 -12.82 1.51 2.46
CA TYR A 718 -11.75 2.12 3.24
C TYR A 718 -12.00 3.57 3.59
N TYR A 719 -12.53 4.35 2.65
CA TYR A 719 -12.91 5.71 2.95
C TYR A 719 -13.91 5.76 4.09
N ASN A 720 -14.82 4.79 4.17
CA ASN A 720 -15.88 4.76 5.17
C ASN A 720 -15.47 4.12 6.49
N ARG A 721 -14.25 3.61 6.60
CA ARG A 721 -13.79 2.92 7.79
C ARG A 721 -13.56 3.91 8.94
N ARG A 722 -14.26 3.71 10.05
CA ARG A 722 -14.19 4.57 11.25
C ARG A 722 -14.30 3.73 12.53
N PHE A 723 -13.74 4.25 13.60
CA PHE A 723 -13.98 3.80 14.97
C PHE A 723 -15.17 4.54 15.57
N ILE A 724 -16.10 3.80 16.15
CA ILE A 724 -17.26 4.29 16.87
C ILE A 724 -16.97 4.05 18.36
N ILE A 725 -16.25 4.99 18.97
CA ILE A 725 -15.95 4.94 20.40
C ILE A 725 -17.02 5.82 21.07
N PRO A 726 -18.00 5.24 21.80
CA PRO A 726 -18.94 6.03 22.58
C PRO A 726 -18.16 6.80 23.65
N GLU A 727 -18.43 8.10 23.78
CA GLU A 727 -17.93 8.91 24.90
C GLU A 727 -18.45 8.43 26.26
#